data_AF-A0A7R9KXM3-F1
#
_entry.id   AF-A0A7R9KXM3-F1
#
_cell.length_a   1.000
_cell.length_b   1.000
_cell.length_c   1.000
_cell.angle_alpha   90.00
_cell.angle_beta   90.00
_cell.angle_gamma   90.00
#
_symmetry.space_group_name_H-M   'P 1'
#
loop_
_entity.id
_entity.type
_entity.pdbx_description
1 polymer ?
#
loop_
_entity_poly.entity_id
_entity_poly.type
_entity_poly.pdbx_seq_one_letter_code
_entity_poly.pdbx_strand_id
1 'polypeptide(L)'
;MQNTDPLITYEYCSEEAKAKIEAIKLMVRWLYGMKINTLIVLPENQHEVIASNTLKLLKTILSTGGDLNEQNLGGTSLERAHLRLAAALGILKIASNDAITSVSSNGDNTSNFQNPSTTLSIMSAEQWHSLATVLLDSEEFVREKFLIKLHKGLMSLALGLEFLAILSLGGTFNGEDTVAFKTKLRSRLTNEFLAILSLGGTFNGEDTVAFKTKLRSYLLLNLAKRRELIKSKSVANMKSIMPDCVMPYVIHLLAYMPFYIKYDDVSQLEIIKDCLWFIMEPLVLKNEHYSFSFFKKTFENIKVCVDRVSQSQEADPNFPTTNQMATMTNYKIYCGCDLALGLVMSKTQNFLLKDFPVQPSLPSKYFTVSASASDNNLKCYLPTEMQFAPPKRCGLEAEILGKITKSFPQSPSIPPPQRGRPSKASQQQMQQMKQQIVVITGENVIEEGTNSFYMIIKQLMERIAPIMVDHQGLLTLFNYVSDSLLNDGELDSEMGVDNSAKRGLQLIYSLSSVFPALFHGREIFTTYLLPFLWQSGDQHQVSELILQILTNIGASAGAEGGMDDSECVSIPWWAADDVIPRLVDRFVLKASTSKQAKYAIQCLNAIIGDENEKMRIFGEIIDQIKASGLSLETSPYFRSHLVTLGMIAICGGHSFFPKVLRSIIQKFIVQGLLMKDMKTEHEINALEESERQRENTDPLITYEYCSEEAKAKIEAIKLMVRWLYG
;
A
#
# COMPACT_ATOMS: atom_id res chain seq x y z
N MET A 1 -0.81 -7.91 -32.69
CA MET A 1 -1.65 -7.64 -31.51
C MET A 1 -0.73 -7.64 -30.30
N GLN A 2 -0.30 -6.47 -29.81
CA GLN A 2 0.54 -6.40 -28.61
C GLN A 2 -0.36 -6.66 -27.40
N ASN A 3 -0.11 -7.76 -26.68
CA ASN A 3 -0.82 -8.08 -25.44
C ASN A 3 -0.51 -7.00 -24.40
N THR A 4 -1.54 -6.29 -23.93
CA THR A 4 -1.42 -5.18 -22.99
C THR A 4 -1.44 -5.62 -21.52
N ASP A 5 -1.60 -6.93 -21.23
CA ASP A 5 -1.61 -7.43 -19.87
C ASP A 5 -0.19 -7.46 -19.27
N PRO A 6 0.09 -6.68 -18.21
CA PRO A 6 1.39 -6.66 -17.53
C PRO A 6 1.82 -8.00 -16.99
N LEU A 7 0.88 -8.89 -16.66
CA LEU A 7 1.21 -10.22 -16.14
C LEU A 7 1.81 -11.08 -17.25
N ILE A 8 1.18 -11.04 -18.43
CA ILE A 8 1.64 -11.77 -19.62
C ILE A 8 2.98 -11.20 -20.10
N THR A 9 3.12 -9.88 -20.17
CA THR A 9 4.39 -9.27 -20.61
C THR A 9 5.53 -9.46 -19.61
N TYR A 10 5.22 -9.63 -18.32
CA TYR A 10 6.20 -9.95 -17.29
C TYR A 10 6.79 -11.36 -17.45
N GLU A 11 6.00 -12.34 -17.92
CA GLU A 11 6.49 -13.71 -18.13
C GLU A 11 7.59 -13.78 -19.20
N TYR A 12 7.55 -12.88 -20.19
CA TYR A 12 8.55 -12.78 -21.26
C TYR A 12 9.85 -12.05 -20.86
N CYS A 13 9.93 -11.50 -19.64
CA CYS A 13 11.16 -10.90 -19.15
C CYS A 13 12.21 -11.98 -18.82
N SER A 14 13.50 -11.65 -18.96
CA SER A 14 14.58 -12.52 -18.49
C SER A 14 14.50 -12.75 -16.98
N GLU A 15 15.05 -13.87 -16.52
CA GLU A 15 15.14 -14.18 -15.09
C GLU A 15 15.94 -13.14 -14.30
N GLU A 16 16.93 -12.50 -14.94
CA GLU A 16 17.66 -11.37 -14.36
C GLU A 16 16.75 -10.16 -14.10
N ALA A 17 15.94 -9.77 -15.10
CA ALA A 17 15.00 -8.66 -14.95
C ALA A 17 13.93 -8.95 -13.90
N LYS A 18 13.37 -10.17 -13.89
CA LYS A 18 12.43 -10.62 -12.85
C LYS A 18 13.06 -10.56 -11.45
N ALA A 19 14.30 -11.03 -11.30
CA ALA A 19 15.03 -10.95 -10.04
C ALA A 19 15.27 -9.51 -9.58
N LYS A 20 15.64 -8.60 -10.49
CA LYS A 20 15.78 -7.16 -10.20
C LYS A 20 14.47 -6.53 -9.72
N ILE A 21 13.35 -6.88 -10.35
CA ILE A 21 12.01 -6.40 -9.97
C ILE A 21 11.62 -6.92 -8.58
N GLU A 22 11.85 -8.20 -8.29
CA GLU A 22 11.59 -8.75 -6.95
C GLU A 22 12.53 -8.18 -5.89
N ALA A 23 13.80 -7.88 -6.23
CA ALA A 23 14.73 -7.20 -5.35
C ALA A 23 14.23 -5.79 -4.98
N ILE A 24 13.72 -5.01 -5.95
CA ILE A 24 13.09 -3.71 -5.67
C ILE A 24 11.90 -3.87 -4.71
N LYS A 25 11.02 -4.86 -4.96
CA LYS A 25 9.87 -5.12 -4.08
C LYS A 25 10.31 -5.54 -2.68
N LEU A 26 11.36 -6.36 -2.56
CA LEU A 26 11.95 -6.78 -1.29
C LEU A 26 12.47 -5.58 -0.51
N MET A 27 13.25 -4.70 -1.15
CA MET A 27 13.77 -3.47 -0.52
C MET A 27 12.63 -2.56 -0.01
N VAL A 28 11.59 -2.37 -0.82
CA VAL A 28 10.42 -1.57 -0.43
C VAL A 28 9.66 -2.21 0.74
N ARG A 29 9.47 -3.54 0.73
CA ARG A 29 8.83 -4.27 1.83
C ARG A 29 9.66 -4.24 3.10
N TRP A 30 10.99 -4.33 2.98
CA TRP A 30 11.92 -4.20 4.10
C TRP A 30 11.79 -2.83 4.76
N LEU A 31 11.88 -1.75 3.98
CA LEU A 31 11.63 -0.39 4.49
C LEU A 31 10.26 -0.22 5.12
N TYR A 32 9.22 -0.76 4.47
CA TYR A 32 7.86 -0.71 4.99
C TYR A 32 7.74 -1.41 6.35
N GLY A 33 8.42 -2.55 6.53
CA GLY A 33 8.48 -3.31 7.77
C GLY A 33 9.36 -2.69 8.85
N MET A 34 10.45 -2.00 8.49
CA MET A 34 11.34 -1.35 9.46
C MET A 34 10.61 -0.30 10.31
N LYS A 35 9.60 0.40 9.75
CA LYS A 35 8.77 1.36 10.48
C LYS A 35 7.96 0.72 11.62
N ILE A 36 7.61 -0.57 11.50
CA ILE A 36 6.96 -1.34 12.58
C ILE A 36 7.96 -1.59 13.73
N ASN A 37 9.23 -1.80 13.39
CA ASN A 37 10.31 -2.13 14.33
C ASN A 37 11.01 -0.90 14.95
N THR A 38 10.78 0.32 14.45
CA THR A 38 11.29 1.56 15.08
C THR A 38 10.68 1.81 16.46
N LEU A 39 9.62 1.07 16.84
CA LEU A 39 9.09 1.04 18.21
C LEU A 39 9.99 0.23 19.18
N ILE A 40 10.96 -0.54 18.68
CA ILE A 40 11.64 -1.57 19.49
C ILE A 40 13.16 -1.32 19.62
N VAL A 41 13.97 -1.26 18.55
CA VAL A 41 15.46 -1.16 18.72
C VAL A 41 16.17 -0.63 17.45
N LEU A 42 16.10 0.67 17.13
CA LEU A 42 17.05 1.25 16.15
C LEU A 42 17.60 2.59 16.66
N PRO A 43 18.90 2.88 16.45
CA PRO A 43 19.46 4.21 16.71
C PRO A 43 18.71 5.27 15.91
N GLU A 44 18.42 6.41 16.55
CA GLU A 44 17.82 7.59 15.90
C GLU A 44 18.57 7.90 14.59
N ASN A 45 17.83 8.06 13.48
CA ASN A 45 18.28 8.41 12.11
C ASN A 45 18.63 7.27 11.12
N GLN A 46 18.82 6.01 11.51
CA GLN A 46 19.16 4.96 10.51
C GLN A 46 18.04 4.68 9.50
N HIS A 47 16.77 4.67 9.95
CA HIS A 47 15.62 4.46 9.08
C HIS A 47 15.50 5.55 7.99
N GLU A 48 15.73 6.81 8.35
CA GLU A 48 15.64 7.94 7.41
C GLU A 48 16.73 7.87 6.34
N VAL A 49 17.95 7.47 6.71
CA VAL A 49 19.07 7.29 5.77
C VAL A 49 18.79 6.16 4.78
N ILE A 50 18.29 5.01 5.24
CA ILE A 50 17.98 3.86 4.36
C ILE A 50 16.80 4.20 3.43
N ALA A 51 15.78 4.88 3.95
CA ALA A 51 14.64 5.35 3.16
C ALA A 51 15.09 6.35 2.10
N SER A 52 15.94 7.32 2.46
CA SER A 52 16.52 8.31 1.55
C SER A 52 17.36 7.64 0.44
N ASN A 53 18.25 6.71 0.81
CA ASN A 53 19.08 5.97 -0.15
C ASN A 53 18.24 5.13 -1.11
N THR A 54 17.20 4.49 -0.61
CA THR A 54 16.29 3.69 -1.45
C THR A 54 15.50 4.59 -2.39
N LEU A 55 14.92 5.69 -1.89
CA LEU A 55 14.21 6.66 -2.74
C LEU A 55 15.14 7.28 -3.81
N LYS A 56 16.43 7.49 -3.48
CA LYS A 56 17.44 7.93 -4.45
C LYS A 56 17.66 6.89 -5.54
N LEU A 57 17.83 5.62 -5.17
CA LEU A 57 17.96 4.51 -6.14
C LEU A 57 16.72 4.41 -7.04
N LEU A 58 15.52 4.45 -6.46
CA LEU A 58 14.27 4.37 -7.23
C LEU A 58 14.13 5.57 -8.18
N LYS A 59 14.51 6.77 -7.74
CA LYS A 59 14.58 7.95 -8.62
C LYS A 59 15.56 7.73 -9.77
N THR A 60 16.76 7.21 -9.50
CA THR A 60 17.75 6.91 -10.54
C THR A 60 17.19 5.94 -11.58
N ILE A 61 16.50 4.87 -11.17
CA ILE A 61 15.84 3.93 -12.10
C ILE A 61 14.84 4.65 -12.99
N LEU A 62 14.05 5.58 -12.44
CA LEU A 62 13.13 6.39 -13.23
C LEU A 62 13.88 7.32 -14.18
N SER A 63 14.88 8.04 -13.70
CA SER A 63 15.68 8.99 -14.50
C SER A 63 16.42 8.32 -15.65
N THR A 64 16.99 7.12 -15.47
CA THR A 64 17.72 6.39 -16.52
C THR A 64 16.82 5.56 -17.44
N GLY A 65 15.49 5.71 -17.29
CA GLY A 65 14.53 4.99 -18.11
C GLY A 65 14.55 3.48 -17.87
N GLY A 66 14.98 3.02 -16.69
CA GLY A 66 15.09 1.60 -16.33
C GLY A 66 16.48 0.98 -16.56
N ASP A 67 17.45 1.70 -17.11
CA ASP A 67 18.82 1.22 -17.30
C ASP A 67 19.75 1.73 -16.18
N LEU A 68 19.93 0.92 -15.14
CA LEU A 68 20.73 1.29 -13.96
C LEU A 68 22.22 1.54 -14.25
N ASN A 69 22.78 0.89 -15.29
CA ASN A 69 24.21 0.95 -15.56
C ASN A 69 24.55 1.96 -16.67
N GLU A 70 23.55 2.57 -17.32
CA GLU A 70 23.68 3.56 -18.39
C GLU A 70 24.55 3.11 -19.59
N GLN A 71 24.80 1.80 -19.70
CA GLN A 71 25.61 1.19 -20.77
C GLN A 71 24.75 0.75 -21.97
N ASN A 72 23.44 1.02 -21.96
CA ASN A 72 22.45 0.47 -22.91
C ASN A 72 22.40 -1.08 -22.92
N LEU A 73 22.92 -1.72 -21.88
CA LEU A 73 22.91 -3.16 -21.67
C LEU A 73 21.88 -3.59 -20.60
N GLY A 74 21.08 -2.65 -20.07
CA GLY A 74 20.11 -2.87 -18.99
C GLY A 74 18.85 -3.67 -19.36
N GLY A 75 18.87 -4.46 -20.44
CA GLY A 75 17.75 -5.26 -20.92
C GLY A 75 16.94 -4.60 -22.05
N THR A 76 15.91 -5.31 -22.49
CA THR A 76 14.95 -4.90 -23.53
C THR A 76 14.13 -3.68 -23.11
N SER A 77 13.49 -3.01 -24.08
CA SER A 77 12.57 -1.88 -23.80
C SER A 77 11.45 -2.28 -22.82
N LEU A 78 10.98 -3.52 -22.92
CA LEU A 78 9.93 -4.07 -22.06
C LEU A 78 10.42 -4.30 -20.62
N GLU A 79 11.62 -4.86 -20.44
CA GLU A 79 12.21 -5.07 -19.11
C GLU A 79 12.49 -3.73 -18.41
N ARG A 80 13.02 -2.76 -19.17
CA ARG A 80 13.20 -1.38 -18.69
C ARG A 80 11.87 -0.76 -18.25
N ALA A 81 10.79 -0.98 -18.99
CA ALA A 81 9.46 -0.50 -18.63
C ALA A 81 8.93 -1.15 -17.33
N HIS A 82 9.15 -2.45 -17.14
CA HIS A 82 8.79 -3.13 -15.89
C HIS A 82 9.63 -2.66 -14.69
N LEU A 83 10.91 -2.34 -14.90
CA LEU A 83 11.77 -1.75 -13.86
C LEU A 83 11.28 -0.34 -13.47
N ARG A 84 10.92 0.50 -14.45
CA ARG A 84 10.30 1.81 -14.17
C ARG A 84 8.99 1.66 -13.39
N LEU A 85 8.12 0.74 -13.81
CA LEU A 85 6.88 0.45 -13.11
C LEU A 85 7.15 -0.02 -11.67
N ALA A 86 8.07 -0.95 -11.46
CA ALA A 86 8.44 -1.45 -10.14
C ALA A 86 8.97 -0.33 -9.23
N ALA A 87 9.83 0.54 -9.76
CA ALA A 87 10.36 1.69 -9.03
C ALA A 87 9.26 2.69 -8.66
N ALA A 88 8.39 3.06 -9.60
CA ALA A 88 7.28 3.97 -9.39
C ALA A 88 6.30 3.46 -8.32
N LEU A 89 5.93 2.17 -8.40
CA LEU A 89 5.07 1.53 -7.42
C LEU A 89 5.75 1.43 -6.05
N GLY A 90 7.07 1.24 -6.02
CA GLY A 90 7.89 1.30 -4.82
C GLY A 90 7.81 2.65 -4.12
N ILE A 91 8.03 3.75 -4.86
CA ILE A 91 7.94 5.12 -4.34
C ILE A 91 6.52 5.40 -3.82
N LEU A 92 5.47 5.05 -4.57
CA LEU A 92 4.08 5.21 -4.12
C LEU A 92 3.81 4.44 -2.82
N LYS A 93 4.34 3.23 -2.69
CA LYS A 93 4.14 2.41 -1.48
C LYS A 93 4.89 2.98 -0.27
N ILE A 94 6.09 3.50 -0.46
CA ILE A 94 6.85 4.21 0.57
C ILE A 94 6.08 5.47 1.00
N ALA A 95 5.62 6.28 0.04
CA ALA A 95 4.84 7.49 0.33
C ALA A 95 3.49 7.21 0.99
N SER A 96 2.84 6.09 0.64
CA SER A 96 1.58 5.64 1.27
C SER A 96 1.75 5.16 2.71
N ASN A 97 2.99 5.06 3.21
CA ASN A 97 3.28 4.59 4.56
C ASN A 97 3.04 5.67 5.63
N ASP A 98 2.61 6.87 5.22
CA ASP A 98 2.17 7.92 6.15
C ASP A 98 0.67 7.87 6.33
N ALA A 99 0.27 7.42 7.51
CA ALA A 99 -1.06 7.72 7.99
C ALA A 99 -1.17 9.25 8.10
N ILE A 100 -2.15 9.85 7.44
CA ILE A 100 -2.51 11.27 7.57
C ILE A 100 -3.00 11.62 9.02
N THR A 101 -2.66 10.83 10.03
CA THR A 101 -3.04 10.97 11.44
C THR A 101 -1.89 11.28 12.41
N SER A 102 -0.65 11.53 11.97
CA SER A 102 0.45 11.93 12.89
C SER A 102 0.84 13.40 12.85
N VAL A 103 -0.08 14.30 12.48
CA VAL A 103 0.05 15.74 12.79
C VAL A 103 -0.91 16.08 13.94
N SER A 104 -0.67 15.45 15.07
CA SER A 104 -1.15 15.87 16.38
C SER A 104 0.01 16.55 17.11
N SER A 105 0.14 17.85 16.91
CA SER A 105 0.58 18.84 17.91
C SER A 105 1.01 20.12 17.21
N ASN A 106 0.24 21.18 17.43
CA ASN A 106 0.80 22.42 17.96
C ASN A 106 -0.36 23.30 18.42
N GLY A 107 -0.55 23.26 19.73
CA GLY A 107 -1.53 24.03 20.47
C GLY A 107 -1.79 23.41 21.84
N ASP A 108 -0.74 23.07 22.60
CA ASP A 108 -0.64 23.31 24.05
C ASP A 108 0.63 22.66 24.62
N ASN A 109 1.39 23.46 25.36
CA ASN A 109 2.67 23.13 25.96
C ASN A 109 2.48 22.21 27.17
N THR A 110 2.62 20.88 27.03
CA THR A 110 3.17 19.93 28.04
C THR A 110 2.96 18.46 27.63
N SER A 111 3.92 17.87 26.92
CA SER A 111 4.20 16.42 26.99
C SER A 111 5.46 16.06 26.19
N ASN A 112 6.45 15.49 26.86
CA ASN A 112 7.71 14.96 26.30
C ASN A 112 7.49 13.64 25.54
N PHE A 113 6.80 13.65 24.40
CA PHE A 113 6.88 12.58 23.40
C PHE A 113 6.97 13.22 22.02
N GLN A 114 8.16 13.09 21.40
CA GLN A 114 8.53 13.70 20.13
C GLN A 114 7.70 13.14 18.97
N ASN A 115 7.25 14.04 18.09
CA ASN A 115 6.49 13.74 16.88
C ASN A 115 7.28 12.83 15.92
N PRO A 116 6.75 11.68 15.47
CA PRO A 116 7.43 10.85 14.47
C PRO A 116 7.41 11.56 13.11
N SER A 117 8.62 11.80 12.57
CA SER A 117 8.88 12.30 11.22
C SER A 117 8.07 11.51 10.18
N THR A 118 7.17 12.19 9.45
CA THR A 118 6.37 11.60 8.37
C THR A 118 7.25 11.31 7.16
N THR A 119 7.15 10.16 6.50
CA THR A 119 7.87 9.75 5.27
C THR A 119 7.81 10.78 4.12
N LEU A 120 6.77 11.62 4.06
CA LEU A 120 6.62 12.82 3.22
C LEU A 120 7.71 13.89 3.44
N SER A 121 8.34 13.89 4.63
CA SER A 121 9.52 14.70 4.95
C SER A 121 10.77 14.15 4.29
N ILE A 122 10.88 12.82 4.17
CA ILE A 122 12.04 12.12 3.61
C ILE A 122 12.04 12.21 2.08
N MET A 123 10.87 12.07 1.44
CA MET A 123 10.77 12.17 -0.01
C MET A 123 11.06 13.59 -0.49
N SER A 124 12.07 13.78 -1.32
CA SER A 124 12.39 15.10 -1.88
C SER A 124 11.39 15.52 -2.97
N ALA A 125 11.30 16.82 -3.24
CA ALA A 125 10.45 17.33 -4.32
C ALA A 125 10.86 16.77 -5.69
N GLU A 126 12.16 16.64 -5.95
CA GLU A 126 12.67 16.07 -7.21
C GLU A 126 12.25 14.61 -7.40
N GLN A 127 12.27 13.79 -6.32
CA GLN A 127 11.81 12.40 -6.38
C GLN A 127 10.32 12.33 -6.75
N TRP A 128 9.52 13.26 -6.21
CA TRP A 128 8.11 13.38 -6.54
C TRP A 128 7.88 13.85 -7.99
N HIS A 129 8.67 14.80 -8.50
CA HIS A 129 8.60 15.20 -9.92
C HIS A 129 8.93 14.03 -10.85
N SER A 130 10.01 13.29 -10.57
CA SER A 130 10.38 12.09 -11.34
C SER A 130 9.31 11.00 -11.27
N LEU A 131 8.59 10.86 -10.15
CA LEU A 131 7.47 9.93 -10.05
C LEU A 131 6.30 10.33 -10.95
N ALA A 132 5.98 11.63 -11.02
CA ALA A 132 4.85 12.12 -11.79
C ALA A 132 5.01 11.89 -13.31
N THR A 133 6.25 11.88 -13.83
CA THR A 133 6.51 11.61 -15.25
C THR A 133 6.14 10.19 -15.68
N VAL A 134 5.99 9.24 -14.74
CA VAL A 134 5.55 7.87 -15.02
C VAL A 134 4.12 7.83 -15.55
N LEU A 135 3.29 8.84 -15.23
CA LEU A 135 1.96 8.96 -15.84
C LEU A 135 2.03 9.27 -17.35
N LEU A 136 3.20 9.73 -17.83
CA LEU A 136 3.50 10.04 -19.22
C LEU A 136 4.45 9.00 -19.86
N ASP A 137 4.60 7.83 -19.25
CA ASP A 137 5.47 6.76 -19.76
C ASP A 137 5.09 6.35 -21.20
N SER A 138 6.05 5.89 -22.00
CA SER A 138 5.79 5.43 -23.36
C SER A 138 4.87 4.22 -23.38
N GLU A 139 5.03 3.30 -22.42
CA GLU A 139 4.29 2.05 -22.36
C GLU A 139 2.94 2.20 -21.65
N GLU A 140 1.87 1.81 -22.33
CA GLU A 140 0.49 1.96 -21.82
C GLU A 140 0.25 1.23 -20.52
N PHE A 141 0.76 0.00 -20.45
CA PHE A 141 0.57 -0.87 -19.30
C PHE A 141 1.22 -0.30 -18.03
N VAL A 142 2.32 0.46 -18.17
CA VAL A 142 2.99 1.19 -17.07
C VAL A 142 2.08 2.31 -16.57
N ARG A 143 1.57 3.15 -17.48
CA ARG A 143 0.65 4.24 -17.16
C ARG A 143 -0.61 3.73 -16.46
N GLU A 144 -1.20 2.66 -16.98
CA GLU A 144 -2.42 2.04 -16.46
C GLU A 144 -2.24 1.47 -15.05
N LYS A 145 -1.20 0.65 -14.82
CA LYS A 145 -0.95 0.08 -13.50
C LYS A 145 -0.55 1.14 -12.48
N PHE A 146 0.27 2.13 -12.89
CA PHE A 146 0.64 3.25 -12.04
C PHE A 146 -0.60 4.05 -11.61
N LEU A 147 -1.47 4.42 -12.56
CA LEU A 147 -2.69 5.18 -12.29
C LEU A 147 -3.64 4.44 -11.34
N ILE A 148 -3.85 3.12 -11.52
CA ILE A 148 -4.69 2.32 -10.63
C ILE A 148 -4.16 2.34 -9.19
N LYS A 149 -2.84 2.22 -9.01
CA LYS A 149 -2.22 2.21 -7.68
C LYS A 149 -2.23 3.60 -7.03
N LEU A 150 -1.95 4.65 -7.81
CA LEU A 150 -2.11 6.04 -7.38
C LEU A 150 -3.54 6.33 -6.91
N HIS A 151 -4.54 5.94 -7.72
CA HIS A 151 -5.95 6.11 -7.36
C HIS A 151 -6.32 5.37 -6.08
N LYS A 152 -5.86 4.12 -5.91
CA LYS A 152 -6.10 3.35 -4.68
C LYS A 152 -5.54 4.06 -3.44
N GLY A 153 -4.31 4.57 -3.50
CA GLY A 153 -3.68 5.30 -2.39
C GLY A 153 -4.36 6.64 -2.09
N LEU A 154 -4.82 7.35 -3.12
CA LEU A 154 -5.57 8.60 -2.96
C LEU A 154 -6.96 8.37 -2.35
N MET A 155 -7.64 7.28 -2.74
CA MET A 155 -8.95 6.90 -2.20
C MET A 155 -8.86 6.40 -0.76
N SER A 156 -7.78 5.72 -0.37
CA SER A 156 -7.57 5.34 1.03
C SER A 156 -7.08 6.50 1.91
N LEU A 157 -6.86 7.69 1.35
CA LEU A 157 -6.22 8.84 2.02
C LEU A 157 -4.84 8.50 2.59
N ALA A 158 -4.15 7.51 2.01
CA ALA A 158 -2.76 7.21 2.34
C ALA A 158 -1.80 8.15 1.59
N LEU A 159 -2.28 8.79 0.52
CA LEU A 159 -1.54 9.77 -0.26
C LEU A 159 -2.18 11.16 -0.13
N GLY A 160 -1.33 12.17 0.12
CA GLY A 160 -1.72 13.56 0.27
C GLY A 160 -2.10 14.28 -1.03
N LEU A 161 -2.43 15.58 -0.93
CA LEU A 161 -2.83 16.40 -2.08
C LEU A 161 -1.73 16.56 -3.14
N GLU A 162 -0.45 16.45 -2.79
CA GLU A 162 0.64 16.47 -3.78
C GLU A 162 0.50 15.35 -4.81
N PHE A 163 0.06 14.16 -4.41
CA PHE A 163 -0.18 13.05 -5.33
C PHE A 163 -1.46 13.23 -6.16
N LEU A 164 -2.44 13.97 -5.63
CA LEU A 164 -3.64 14.35 -6.38
C LEU A 164 -3.29 15.29 -7.54
N ALA A 165 -2.28 16.15 -7.37
CA ALA A 165 -1.81 17.06 -8.40
C ALA A 165 -1.28 16.33 -9.66
N ILE A 166 -0.78 15.09 -9.53
CA ILE A 166 -0.32 14.28 -10.67
C ILE A 166 -1.46 14.05 -11.69
N LEU A 167 -2.72 13.99 -11.23
CA LEU A 167 -3.87 13.84 -12.13
C LEU A 167 -4.09 15.05 -13.06
N SER A 168 -3.48 16.21 -12.77
CA SER A 168 -3.53 17.38 -13.68
C SER A 168 -2.87 17.09 -15.05
N LEU A 169 -1.92 16.16 -15.11
CA LEU A 169 -1.28 15.73 -16.36
C LEU A 169 -2.26 15.04 -17.32
N GLY A 170 -3.49 14.74 -16.88
CA GLY A 170 -4.58 14.29 -17.74
C GLY A 170 -4.90 15.26 -18.89
N GLY A 171 -4.55 16.55 -18.75
CA GLY A 171 -4.64 17.53 -19.84
C GLY A 171 -3.73 17.26 -21.04
N THR A 172 -2.69 16.44 -20.89
CA THR A 172 -1.76 16.11 -21.99
C THR A 172 -2.33 15.11 -23.02
N PHE A 173 -3.44 14.43 -22.70
CA PHE A 173 -4.02 13.35 -23.51
C PHE A 173 -5.16 13.83 -24.45
N ASN A 174 -5.01 15.00 -25.08
CA ASN A 174 -5.98 15.50 -26.05
C ASN A 174 -5.82 14.78 -27.41
N GLY A 175 -6.90 14.21 -27.92
CA GLY A 175 -6.90 13.17 -28.96
C GLY A 175 -6.38 13.53 -30.36
N GLU A 176 -6.16 14.81 -30.66
CA GLU A 176 -5.70 15.27 -31.99
C GLU A 176 -4.21 15.67 -32.03
N ASP A 177 -3.60 16.06 -30.89
CA ASP A 177 -2.26 16.67 -30.85
C ASP A 177 -1.15 15.76 -30.28
N THR A 178 -1.48 14.53 -29.86
CA THR A 178 -0.55 13.69 -29.10
C THR A 178 0.68 13.25 -29.92
N VAL A 179 0.55 13.11 -31.24
CA VAL A 179 1.63 12.68 -32.15
C VAL A 179 2.61 13.83 -32.46
N ALA A 180 2.08 15.02 -32.73
CA ALA A 180 2.88 16.23 -32.92
C ALA A 180 3.60 16.64 -31.61
N PHE A 181 2.90 16.54 -30.47
CA PHE A 181 3.46 16.74 -29.15
C PHE A 181 4.63 15.80 -28.87
N LYS A 182 4.49 14.49 -29.12
CA LYS A 182 5.58 13.51 -28.94
C LYS A 182 6.79 13.80 -29.83
N THR A 183 6.57 14.21 -31.06
CA THR A 183 7.64 14.55 -32.02
C THR A 183 8.38 15.84 -31.60
N LYS A 184 7.64 16.81 -31.07
CA LYS A 184 8.18 18.09 -30.57
C LYS A 184 8.83 17.97 -29.19
N LEU A 185 8.37 17.02 -28.36
CA LEU A 185 8.96 16.66 -27.07
C LEU A 185 10.27 15.87 -27.28
N ARG A 186 10.27 14.92 -28.23
CA ARG A 186 11.45 14.11 -28.59
C ARG A 186 12.62 14.94 -29.11
N SER A 187 12.37 16.07 -29.76
CA SER A 187 13.40 16.98 -30.27
C SER A 187 13.90 18.02 -29.26
N ARG A 188 13.25 18.16 -28.09
CA ARG A 188 13.53 19.22 -27.11
C ARG A 188 14.10 18.72 -25.77
N LEU A 189 14.27 17.41 -25.59
CA LEU A 189 14.79 16.81 -24.34
C LEU A 189 16.29 16.51 -24.44
N THR A 190 17.01 16.73 -23.33
CA THR A 190 18.41 16.33 -23.15
C THR A 190 18.54 14.81 -23.02
N ASN A 191 19.74 14.27 -23.27
CA ASN A 191 20.05 12.84 -23.27
C ASN A 191 19.59 12.11 -21.99
N GLU A 192 19.54 12.79 -20.83
CA GLU A 192 19.03 12.22 -19.57
C GLU A 192 17.52 11.93 -19.58
N PHE A 193 16.70 12.70 -20.31
CA PHE A 193 15.24 12.52 -20.34
C PHE A 193 14.73 11.76 -21.57
N LEU A 194 15.58 11.64 -22.60
CA LEU A 194 15.32 10.78 -23.75
C LEU A 194 15.16 9.31 -23.33
N ALA A 195 15.85 8.84 -22.30
CA ALA A 195 15.72 7.45 -21.82
C ALA A 195 14.32 7.08 -21.29
N ILE A 196 13.56 8.04 -20.75
CA ILE A 196 12.21 7.82 -20.21
C ILE A 196 11.15 7.74 -21.32
N LEU A 197 11.40 8.42 -22.45
CA LEU A 197 10.42 8.59 -23.54
C LEU A 197 10.83 7.89 -24.84
N SER A 198 12.06 7.41 -24.95
CA SER A 198 12.61 6.79 -26.14
C SER A 198 12.61 5.28 -25.99
N LEU A 199 11.53 4.65 -26.48
CA LEU A 199 11.49 3.42 -27.31
C LEU A 199 10.17 2.68 -27.07
N GLY A 200 9.26 2.74 -28.05
CA GLY A 200 8.11 1.83 -28.16
C GLY A 200 6.74 2.48 -27.94
N GLY A 201 5.87 2.43 -28.96
CA GLY A 201 4.44 2.73 -28.84
C GLY A 201 3.94 3.86 -29.74
N THR A 202 3.41 3.50 -30.93
CA THR A 202 2.45 4.33 -31.67
C THR A 202 1.10 4.21 -30.97
N PHE A 203 0.58 5.33 -30.48
CA PHE A 203 -0.68 5.34 -29.75
C PHE A 203 -1.82 5.36 -30.78
N ASN A 204 -2.80 4.47 -30.63
CA ASN A 204 -4.06 4.65 -31.32
C ASN A 204 -4.82 5.79 -30.64
N GLY A 205 -5.51 6.63 -31.43
CA GLY A 205 -6.25 7.78 -30.90
C GLY A 205 -7.34 7.38 -29.90
N GLU A 206 -7.93 6.20 -30.06
CA GLU A 206 -8.99 5.67 -29.20
C GLU A 206 -8.52 5.33 -27.78
N ASP A 207 -7.36 4.66 -27.65
CA ASP A 207 -6.80 4.25 -26.34
C ASP A 207 -6.42 5.48 -25.48
N THR A 208 -5.99 6.55 -26.13
CA THR A 208 -5.65 7.83 -25.48
C THR A 208 -6.89 8.50 -24.87
N VAL A 209 -8.03 8.46 -25.58
CA VAL A 209 -9.30 9.01 -25.10
C VAL A 209 -9.86 8.19 -23.94
N ALA A 210 -9.76 6.85 -24.02
CA ALA A 210 -10.18 5.95 -22.94
C ALA A 210 -9.37 6.20 -21.66
N PHE A 211 -8.04 6.30 -21.76
CA PHE A 211 -7.16 6.60 -20.63
C PHE A 211 -7.46 7.96 -20.00
N LYS A 212 -7.66 9.01 -20.81
CA LYS A 212 -8.06 10.34 -20.33
C LYS A 212 -9.40 10.30 -19.59
N THR A 213 -10.37 9.56 -20.10
CA THR A 213 -11.68 9.41 -19.48
C THR A 213 -11.57 8.72 -18.12
N LYS A 214 -10.74 7.69 -18.02
CA LYS A 214 -10.43 7.00 -16.76
C LYS A 214 -9.76 7.91 -15.74
N LEU A 215 -8.73 8.66 -16.15
CA LEU A 215 -8.09 9.70 -15.33
C LEU A 215 -9.10 10.70 -14.77
N ARG A 216 -10.00 11.19 -15.64
CA ARG A 216 -11.02 12.16 -15.27
C ARG A 216 -12.03 11.59 -14.28
N SER A 217 -12.45 10.33 -14.46
CA SER A 217 -13.30 9.62 -13.50
C SER A 217 -12.62 9.51 -12.12
N TYR A 218 -11.35 9.09 -12.08
CA TYR A 218 -10.59 8.97 -10.83
C TYR A 218 -10.37 10.30 -10.12
N LEU A 219 -10.16 11.39 -10.87
CA LEU A 219 -10.12 12.73 -10.30
C LEU A 219 -11.46 13.07 -9.63
N LEU A 220 -12.58 12.95 -10.34
CA LEU A 220 -13.91 13.30 -9.82
C LEU A 220 -14.28 12.50 -8.56
N LEU A 221 -14.00 11.19 -8.54
CA LEU A 221 -14.21 10.33 -7.37
C LEU A 221 -13.41 10.81 -6.16
N ASN A 222 -12.14 11.19 -6.37
CA ASN A 222 -11.27 11.69 -5.31
C ASN A 222 -11.73 13.04 -4.75
N LEU A 223 -12.22 13.95 -5.61
CA LEU A 223 -12.76 15.23 -5.17
C LEU A 223 -14.08 15.03 -4.40
N ALA A 224 -14.97 14.16 -4.88
CA ALA A 224 -16.23 13.85 -4.22
C ALA A 224 -16.01 13.30 -2.81
N LYS A 225 -15.15 12.27 -2.67
CA LYS A 225 -14.83 11.66 -1.37
C LYS A 225 -14.25 12.67 -0.37
N ARG A 226 -13.30 13.51 -0.81
CA ARG A 226 -12.70 14.54 0.07
C ARG A 226 -13.72 15.59 0.52
N ARG A 227 -14.61 16.02 -0.38
CA ARG A 227 -15.70 16.96 -0.05
C ARG A 227 -16.69 16.35 0.94
N GLU A 228 -17.03 15.08 0.79
CA GLU A 228 -17.90 14.35 1.72
C GLU A 228 -17.31 14.27 3.14
N LEU A 229 -16.00 13.98 3.23
CA LEU A 229 -15.29 13.94 4.52
C LEU A 229 -15.24 15.31 5.23
N ILE A 230 -15.12 16.39 4.45
CA ILE A 230 -15.19 17.76 4.99
C ILE A 230 -16.60 18.06 5.50
N LYS A 231 -17.64 17.65 4.76
CA LYS A 231 -19.04 17.82 5.15
C LYS A 231 -19.39 17.03 6.42
N SER A 232 -18.87 15.81 6.57
CA SER A 232 -19.11 14.96 7.76
C SER A 232 -18.35 15.40 9.01
N LYS A 233 -17.51 16.45 8.93
CA LYS A 233 -16.65 16.97 10.02
C LYS A 233 -15.76 15.90 10.68
N SER A 234 -15.47 14.82 9.97
CA SER A 234 -14.71 13.67 10.48
C SER A 234 -13.18 13.90 10.51
N VAL A 235 -12.71 15.13 10.30
CA VAL A 235 -11.30 15.43 9.98
C VAL A 235 -10.77 16.56 10.86
N ALA A 236 -9.68 16.29 11.59
CA ALA A 236 -9.00 17.28 12.44
C ALA A 236 -8.24 18.36 11.65
N ASN A 237 -7.68 18.03 10.47
CA ASN A 237 -6.95 18.96 9.61
C ASN A 237 -7.67 19.14 8.26
N MET A 238 -8.56 20.13 8.17
CA MET A 238 -9.31 20.41 6.93
C MET A 238 -8.40 20.78 5.75
N LYS A 239 -7.26 21.44 6.01
CA LYS A 239 -6.34 21.92 4.96
C LYS A 239 -5.69 20.77 4.18
N SER A 240 -5.35 19.66 4.83
CA SER A 240 -4.70 18.52 4.19
C SER A 240 -5.64 17.68 3.31
N ILE A 241 -6.95 17.88 3.45
CA ILE A 241 -7.98 17.12 2.71
C ILE A 241 -8.71 17.99 1.68
N MET A 242 -8.73 19.32 1.86
CA MET A 242 -9.37 20.28 0.96
C MET A 242 -8.88 20.15 -0.49
N PRO A 243 -9.74 19.77 -1.45
CA PRO A 243 -9.36 19.69 -2.85
C PRO A 243 -8.81 21.01 -3.43
N ASP A 244 -9.38 22.14 -3.02
CA ASP A 244 -8.98 23.48 -3.49
C ASP A 244 -7.54 23.84 -3.10
N CYS A 245 -7.01 23.23 -2.02
CA CYS A 245 -5.61 23.39 -1.59
C CYS A 245 -4.60 22.62 -2.47
N VAL A 246 -5.04 21.93 -3.54
CA VAL A 246 -4.14 21.20 -4.46
C VAL A 246 -3.31 22.13 -5.36
N MET A 247 -3.80 23.34 -5.61
CA MET A 247 -3.25 24.23 -6.66
C MET A 247 -1.76 24.58 -6.51
N PRO A 248 -1.20 24.84 -5.32
CA PRO A 248 0.23 25.06 -5.17
C PRO A 248 1.08 23.89 -5.69
N TYR A 249 0.64 22.65 -5.44
CA TYR A 249 1.31 21.46 -5.94
C TYR A 249 1.18 21.32 -7.46
N VAL A 250 0.02 21.64 -8.03
CA VAL A 250 -0.18 21.60 -9.50
C VAL A 250 0.75 22.57 -10.20
N ILE A 251 0.81 23.83 -9.76
CA ILE A 251 1.67 24.85 -10.40
C ILE A 251 3.13 24.45 -10.28
N HIS A 252 3.55 23.98 -9.11
CA HIS A 252 4.91 23.50 -8.90
C HIS A 252 5.24 22.30 -9.79
N LEU A 253 4.36 21.30 -9.85
CA LEU A 253 4.54 20.12 -10.69
C LEU A 253 4.73 20.50 -12.15
N LEU A 254 3.82 21.32 -12.69
CA LEU A 254 3.81 21.71 -14.09
C LEU A 254 5.06 22.51 -14.47
N ALA A 255 5.56 23.37 -13.58
CA ALA A 255 6.83 24.09 -13.78
C ALA A 255 8.04 23.16 -13.95
N TYR A 256 7.99 21.95 -13.38
CA TYR A 256 9.04 20.93 -13.47
C TYR A 256 8.80 19.89 -14.57
N MET A 257 7.70 19.98 -15.32
CA MET A 257 7.42 19.00 -16.37
C MET A 257 8.37 19.13 -17.57
N PRO A 258 8.83 18.00 -18.16
CA PRO A 258 9.82 18.04 -19.24
C PRO A 258 9.35 18.79 -20.50
N PHE A 259 8.04 18.93 -20.70
CA PHE A 259 7.47 19.68 -21.82
C PHE A 259 7.40 21.20 -21.60
N TYR A 260 7.61 21.70 -20.38
CA TYR A 260 7.57 23.13 -20.05
C TYR A 260 8.96 23.67 -19.74
N ILE A 261 9.64 24.08 -20.81
CA ILE A 261 11.04 24.46 -20.80
C ILE A 261 11.16 25.98 -20.65
N LYS A 262 10.39 26.74 -21.44
CA LYS A 262 10.39 28.20 -21.45
C LYS A 262 9.04 28.73 -20.98
N TYR A 263 9.08 29.76 -20.13
CA TYR A 263 7.85 30.29 -19.52
C TYR A 263 6.94 31.03 -20.51
N ASP A 264 7.49 31.52 -21.62
CA ASP A 264 6.84 32.39 -22.62
C ASP A 264 6.55 31.69 -23.97
N ASP A 265 6.87 30.40 -24.11
CA ASP A 265 6.55 29.62 -25.33
C ASP A 265 5.05 29.28 -25.36
N VAL A 266 4.33 29.90 -26.30
CA VAL A 266 2.87 29.75 -26.46
C VAL A 266 2.45 28.29 -26.68
N SER A 267 3.20 27.50 -27.46
CA SER A 267 2.86 26.09 -27.69
C SER A 267 2.96 25.27 -26.40
N GLN A 268 3.95 25.54 -25.56
CA GLN A 268 4.10 24.87 -24.26
C GLN A 268 3.02 25.32 -23.28
N LEU A 269 2.68 26.62 -23.29
CA LEU A 269 1.63 27.18 -22.44
C LEU A 269 0.24 26.64 -22.75
N GLU A 270 -0.07 26.30 -24.01
CA GLU A 270 -1.33 25.63 -24.37
C GLU A 270 -1.50 24.28 -23.66
N ILE A 271 -0.43 23.47 -23.59
CA ILE A 271 -0.45 22.19 -22.87
C ILE A 271 -0.60 22.42 -21.36
N ILE A 272 0.08 23.44 -20.82
CA ILE A 272 -0.03 23.82 -19.40
C ILE A 272 -1.44 24.30 -19.08
N LYS A 273 -2.06 25.07 -19.99
CA LYS A 273 -3.45 25.52 -19.89
C LYS A 273 -4.40 24.33 -19.81
N ASP A 274 -4.21 23.33 -20.66
CA ASP A 274 -5.03 22.12 -20.66
C ASP A 274 -4.87 21.31 -19.37
N CYS A 275 -3.64 21.18 -18.86
CA CYS A 275 -3.38 20.49 -17.58
C CYS A 275 -3.98 21.23 -16.37
N LEU A 276 -3.83 22.55 -16.33
CA LEU A 276 -4.45 23.40 -15.31
C LEU A 276 -5.97 23.27 -15.35
N TRP A 277 -6.56 23.42 -16.53
CA TRP A 277 -8.01 23.36 -16.68
C TRP A 277 -8.58 21.98 -16.38
N PHE A 278 -7.86 20.90 -16.71
CA PHE A 278 -8.28 19.52 -16.41
C PHE A 278 -8.62 19.31 -14.92
N ILE A 279 -7.82 19.88 -14.01
CA ILE A 279 -8.06 19.81 -12.57
C ILE A 279 -8.91 20.96 -12.04
N MET A 280 -8.78 22.16 -12.60
CA MET A 280 -9.50 23.35 -12.14
C MET A 280 -10.98 23.33 -12.52
N GLU A 281 -11.36 22.80 -13.67
CA GLU A 281 -12.75 22.75 -14.13
C GLU A 281 -13.71 22.15 -13.08
N PRO A 282 -13.47 20.94 -12.52
CA PRO A 282 -14.33 20.41 -11.46
C PRO A 282 -14.18 21.10 -10.10
N LEU A 283 -13.08 21.83 -9.86
CA LEU A 283 -12.88 22.62 -8.64
C LEU A 283 -13.64 23.96 -8.69
N VAL A 284 -13.74 24.56 -9.86
CA VAL A 284 -14.33 25.90 -10.07
C VAL A 284 -15.81 25.79 -10.46
N LEU A 285 -16.16 24.95 -11.44
CA LEU A 285 -17.51 24.90 -11.99
C LEU A 285 -18.44 23.93 -11.26
N LYS A 286 -17.89 22.85 -10.68
CA LYS A 286 -18.66 21.78 -10.02
C LYS A 286 -18.56 21.84 -8.48
N ASN A 287 -18.29 23.02 -7.92
CA ASN A 287 -18.14 23.22 -6.48
C ASN A 287 -19.08 24.32 -5.97
N GLU A 288 -20.09 23.93 -5.19
CA GLU A 288 -21.03 24.87 -4.57
C GLU A 288 -20.33 25.82 -3.57
N HIS A 289 -19.20 25.40 -3.02
CA HIS A 289 -18.39 26.16 -2.06
C HIS A 289 -17.19 26.85 -2.73
N TYR A 290 -17.19 26.98 -4.05
CA TYR A 290 -16.15 27.70 -4.78
C TYR A 290 -15.97 29.13 -4.22
N SER A 291 -14.71 29.56 -4.08
CA SER A 291 -14.34 30.91 -3.65
C SER A 291 -13.30 31.49 -4.59
N PHE A 292 -13.68 32.56 -5.30
CA PHE A 292 -12.76 33.29 -6.17
C PHE A 292 -11.61 33.92 -5.38
N SER A 293 -11.90 34.49 -4.21
CA SER A 293 -10.89 35.13 -3.35
C SER A 293 -9.83 34.13 -2.87
N PHE A 294 -10.21 32.88 -2.59
CA PHE A 294 -9.28 31.83 -2.20
C PHE A 294 -8.28 31.49 -3.32
N PHE A 295 -8.75 31.25 -4.54
CA PHE A 295 -7.87 30.95 -5.68
C PHE A 295 -6.97 32.15 -6.01
N LYS A 296 -7.52 33.36 -6.08
CA LYS A 296 -6.76 34.59 -6.32
C LYS A 296 -5.64 34.77 -5.30
N LYS A 297 -5.97 34.69 -4.02
CA LYS A 297 -4.99 34.84 -2.93
C LYS A 297 -3.98 33.69 -2.91
N THR A 298 -4.37 32.47 -3.30
CA THR A 298 -3.42 31.36 -3.46
C THR A 298 -2.37 31.66 -4.52
N PHE A 299 -2.78 32.13 -5.70
CA PHE A 299 -1.84 32.46 -6.79
C PHE A 299 -0.98 33.69 -6.48
N GLU A 300 -1.56 34.73 -5.88
CA GLU A 300 -0.80 35.90 -5.39
C GLU A 300 0.23 35.51 -4.32
N ASN A 301 -0.13 34.58 -3.42
CA ASN A 301 0.79 34.05 -2.41
C ASN A 301 1.93 33.25 -3.04
N ILE A 302 1.70 32.52 -4.13
CA ILE A 302 2.78 31.77 -4.82
C ILE A 302 3.76 32.76 -5.47
N LYS A 303 3.28 33.85 -6.07
CA LYS A 303 4.13 34.86 -6.72
C LYS A 303 5.00 35.67 -5.76
N VAL A 304 4.65 35.75 -4.47
CA VAL A 304 5.54 36.36 -3.45
C VAL A 304 6.62 35.40 -2.94
N CYS A 305 6.57 34.13 -3.36
CA CYS A 305 7.54 33.11 -3.00
C CYS A 305 8.50 32.84 -4.15
N VAL A 306 9.64 32.26 -3.80
CA VAL A 306 10.57 31.62 -4.73
C VAL A 306 10.56 30.11 -4.49
N ASP A 307 10.91 29.38 -5.53
CA ASP A 307 11.00 27.92 -5.49
C ASP A 307 12.20 27.46 -4.64
N ARG A 308 11.90 26.59 -3.67
CA ARG A 308 12.90 26.06 -2.73
C ARG A 308 13.84 25.05 -3.37
N VAL A 309 13.37 24.32 -4.38
CA VAL A 309 14.13 23.23 -5.01
C VAL A 309 15.33 23.81 -5.77
N SER A 310 15.09 24.82 -6.60
CA SER A 310 16.13 25.53 -7.35
C SER A 310 17.05 26.34 -6.45
N GLN A 311 16.58 26.90 -5.33
CA GLN A 311 17.46 27.56 -4.34
C GLN A 311 18.48 26.60 -3.70
N SER A 312 18.09 25.35 -3.41
CA SER A 312 19.02 24.38 -2.81
C SER A 312 20.20 24.01 -3.72
N GLN A 313 20.06 24.24 -5.04
CA GLN A 313 21.10 24.01 -6.03
C GLN A 313 22.05 25.23 -6.18
N GLU A 314 21.68 26.42 -5.70
CA GLU A 314 22.52 27.64 -5.73
C GLU A 314 23.73 27.59 -4.78
N ALA A 315 23.77 26.65 -3.83
CA ALA A 315 24.81 26.54 -2.82
C ALA A 315 26.15 25.95 -3.33
N ASP A 316 26.26 25.59 -4.61
CA ASP A 316 27.50 25.12 -5.22
C ASP A 316 28.18 26.26 -6.02
N PRO A 317 29.24 26.91 -5.49
CA PRO A 317 29.82 28.13 -6.06
C PRO A 317 30.57 27.94 -7.40
N ASN A 318 30.63 26.72 -7.94
CA ASN A 318 31.42 26.41 -9.14
C ASN A 318 30.69 26.53 -10.49
N PHE A 319 29.38 26.84 -10.54
CA PHE A 319 28.62 26.89 -11.81
C PHE A 319 27.71 28.14 -11.97
N PRO A 320 28.08 29.14 -12.81
CA PRO A 320 27.28 30.35 -13.04
C PRO A 320 25.97 30.12 -13.84
N THR A 321 25.77 28.95 -14.44
CA THR A 321 24.54 28.55 -15.15
C THR A 321 23.35 28.25 -14.23
N THR A 322 23.59 27.99 -12.94
CA THR A 322 22.56 27.59 -11.96
C THR A 322 21.58 28.74 -11.65
N ASN A 323 22.07 29.99 -11.56
CA ASN A 323 21.22 31.17 -11.28
C ASN A 323 20.20 31.46 -12.40
N GLN A 324 20.55 31.17 -13.66
CA GLN A 324 19.62 31.36 -14.79
C GLN A 324 18.51 30.29 -14.80
N MET A 325 18.82 29.04 -14.45
CA MET A 325 17.83 27.95 -14.36
C MET A 325 16.85 28.14 -13.20
N ALA A 326 17.34 28.60 -12.04
CA ALA A 326 16.49 28.95 -10.91
C ALA A 326 15.52 30.09 -11.26
N THR A 327 16.03 31.14 -11.90
CA THR A 327 15.20 32.26 -12.38
C THR A 327 14.14 31.80 -13.39
N MET A 328 14.52 30.95 -14.36
CA MET A 328 13.60 30.40 -15.35
C MET A 328 12.47 29.58 -14.70
N THR A 329 12.80 28.76 -13.70
CA THR A 329 11.82 27.95 -12.98
C THR A 329 10.82 28.81 -12.22
N ASN A 330 11.29 29.86 -11.55
CA ASN A 330 10.41 30.83 -10.89
C ASN A 330 9.49 31.55 -11.90
N TYR A 331 10.02 31.94 -13.07
CA TYR A 331 9.18 32.54 -14.12
C TYR A 331 8.14 31.57 -14.67
N LYS A 332 8.46 30.28 -14.82
CA LYS A 332 7.47 29.24 -15.15
C LYS A 332 6.36 29.14 -14.09
N ILE A 333 6.71 29.18 -12.81
CA ILE A 333 5.75 29.17 -11.70
C ILE A 333 4.85 30.41 -11.75
N TYR A 334 5.42 31.60 -11.90
CA TYR A 334 4.66 32.85 -11.95
C TYR A 334 3.76 32.93 -13.19
N CYS A 335 4.26 32.50 -14.34
CA CYS A 335 3.48 32.39 -15.58
C CYS A 335 2.32 31.39 -15.42
N GLY A 336 2.56 30.24 -14.79
CA GLY A 336 1.51 29.29 -14.44
C GLY A 336 0.44 29.87 -13.51
N CYS A 337 0.82 30.74 -12.56
CA CYS A 337 -0.12 31.46 -11.70
C CYS A 337 -0.98 32.46 -12.49
N ASP A 338 -0.37 33.25 -13.36
CA ASP A 338 -1.08 34.20 -14.22
C ASP A 338 -2.05 33.49 -15.17
N LEU A 339 -1.62 32.35 -15.75
CA LEU A 339 -2.46 31.50 -16.60
C LEU A 339 -3.65 30.92 -15.84
N ALA A 340 -3.41 30.37 -14.65
CA ALA A 340 -4.46 29.81 -13.80
C ALA A 340 -5.47 30.88 -13.35
N LEU A 341 -5.00 32.05 -12.95
CA LEU A 341 -5.87 33.17 -12.58
C LEU A 341 -6.69 33.64 -13.79
N GLY A 342 -6.08 33.75 -14.96
CA GLY A 342 -6.78 34.09 -16.21
C GLY A 342 -7.85 33.07 -16.61
N LEU A 343 -7.60 31.78 -16.42
CA LEU A 343 -8.61 30.72 -16.61
C LEU A 343 -9.78 30.88 -15.64
N VAL A 344 -9.52 31.18 -14.37
CA VAL A 344 -10.58 31.46 -13.41
C VAL A 344 -11.40 32.66 -13.85
N MET A 345 -10.74 33.78 -14.17
CA MET A 345 -11.40 35.04 -14.55
C MET A 345 -12.22 34.92 -15.84
N SER A 346 -11.81 34.06 -16.78
CA SER A 346 -12.50 33.89 -18.06
C SER A 346 -13.61 32.85 -18.04
N LYS A 347 -13.52 31.83 -17.17
CA LYS A 347 -14.45 30.69 -17.16
C LYS A 347 -15.44 30.71 -16.00
N THR A 348 -15.19 31.44 -14.91
CA THR A 348 -16.16 31.59 -13.82
C THR A 348 -17.11 32.76 -14.05
N GLN A 349 -18.36 32.59 -13.62
CA GLN A 349 -19.33 33.70 -13.48
C GLN A 349 -19.57 34.05 -12.01
N ASN A 350 -19.02 33.26 -11.08
CA ASN A 350 -19.25 33.37 -9.66
C ASN A 350 -18.04 34.01 -8.97
N PHE A 351 -18.07 35.33 -8.78
CA PHE A 351 -16.98 36.08 -8.13
C PHE A 351 -17.26 36.33 -6.63
N LEU A 352 -18.05 35.47 -5.98
CA LEU A 352 -18.42 35.65 -4.59
C LEU A 352 -17.19 35.80 -3.68
N LEU A 353 -17.14 36.94 -2.98
CA LEU A 353 -16.21 37.25 -1.90
C LEU A 353 -16.69 36.60 -0.59
N LYS A 354 -16.92 35.29 -0.60
CA LYS A 354 -17.25 34.53 0.61
C LYS A 354 -15.97 34.15 1.36
N ASP A 355 -16.05 34.20 2.68
CA ASP A 355 -15.01 33.64 3.56
C ASP A 355 -14.89 32.14 3.28
N PHE A 356 -13.67 31.72 2.89
CA PHE A 356 -13.35 30.32 2.66
C PHE A 356 -12.93 29.67 4.00
N PRO A 357 -13.35 28.43 4.29
CA PRO A 357 -13.13 27.80 5.60
C PRO A 357 -11.66 27.63 5.98
N VAL A 358 -10.72 27.73 5.02
CA VAL A 358 -9.28 27.61 5.24
C VAL A 358 -8.56 28.78 4.58
N GLN A 359 -7.53 29.32 5.24
CA GLN A 359 -6.68 30.34 4.63
C GLN A 359 -5.69 29.70 3.64
N PRO A 360 -5.49 30.31 2.46
CA PRO A 360 -4.55 29.81 1.46
C PRO A 360 -3.14 29.90 2.03
N SER A 361 -2.50 28.74 2.17
CA SER A 361 -1.20 28.62 2.82
C SER A 361 -0.36 27.58 2.09
N LEU A 362 0.88 27.98 1.78
CA LEU A 362 1.75 27.24 0.89
C LEU A 362 2.58 26.20 1.64
N PRO A 363 2.91 25.05 1.03
CA PRO A 363 3.78 24.08 1.67
C PRO A 363 5.25 24.53 1.61
N SER A 364 5.88 24.63 2.78
CA SER A 364 7.27 25.12 2.96
C SER A 364 8.35 24.25 2.30
N LYS A 365 8.00 23.01 1.93
CA LYS A 365 8.83 22.09 1.16
C LYS A 365 9.12 22.60 -0.26
N TYR A 366 8.18 23.35 -0.83
CA TYR A 366 8.24 23.80 -2.23
C TYR A 366 8.49 25.30 -2.37
N PHE A 367 8.04 26.11 -1.40
CA PHE A 367 8.06 27.57 -1.48
C PHE A 367 8.78 28.21 -0.28
N THR A 368 9.59 29.22 -0.56
CA THR A 368 10.25 30.11 0.42
C THR A 368 9.91 31.57 0.09
N VAL A 369 9.94 32.47 1.07
CA VAL A 369 9.56 33.88 0.85
C VAL A 369 10.63 34.58 0.01
N SER A 370 10.21 35.33 -1.02
CA SER A 370 11.10 36.11 -1.88
C SER A 370 11.47 37.45 -1.24
N ALA A 371 12.71 37.90 -1.46
CA ALA A 371 13.14 39.27 -1.13
C ALA A 371 12.48 40.33 -2.03
N SER A 372 12.06 39.97 -3.25
CA SER A 372 11.41 40.84 -4.25
C SER A 372 9.89 40.61 -4.36
N ALA A 373 9.25 40.19 -3.26
CA ALA A 373 7.86 39.75 -3.21
C ALA A 373 6.84 40.75 -3.80
N SER A 374 7.03 42.05 -3.59
CA SER A 374 6.10 43.09 -4.05
C SER A 374 6.04 43.23 -5.57
N ASP A 375 7.18 43.06 -6.25
CA ASP A 375 7.32 43.41 -7.66
C ASP A 375 6.80 42.29 -8.56
N ASN A 376 6.92 41.03 -8.10
CA ASN A 376 6.44 39.86 -8.85
C ASN A 376 4.93 39.91 -9.10
N ASN A 377 4.14 40.39 -8.13
CA ASN A 377 2.69 40.49 -8.29
C ASN A 377 2.26 41.61 -9.25
N LEU A 378 3.11 42.62 -9.45
CA LEU A 378 2.84 43.73 -10.38
C LEU A 378 3.17 43.35 -11.84
N LYS A 379 4.02 42.35 -12.06
CA LYS A 379 4.42 41.88 -13.38
C LYS A 379 3.50 40.76 -13.89
N CYS A 380 3.11 40.86 -15.16
CA CYS A 380 2.50 39.77 -15.91
C CYS A 380 3.59 38.98 -16.65
N TYR A 381 3.61 37.67 -16.46
CA TYR A 381 4.58 36.74 -17.06
C TYR A 381 4.01 36.00 -18.28
N LEU A 382 2.72 36.19 -18.60
CA LEU A 382 2.11 35.64 -19.79
C LEU A 382 2.52 36.42 -21.05
N PRO A 383 2.80 35.72 -22.16
CA PRO A 383 2.99 36.36 -23.46
C PRO A 383 1.67 37.00 -23.91
N THR A 384 1.78 38.10 -24.67
CA THR A 384 0.64 38.96 -25.04
C THR A 384 -0.51 38.19 -25.70
N GLU A 385 -0.19 37.14 -26.47
CA GLU A 385 -1.13 36.28 -27.18
C GLU A 385 -2.01 35.44 -26.25
N MET A 386 -1.53 35.15 -25.03
CA MET A 386 -2.18 34.32 -24.02
C MET A 386 -2.81 35.14 -22.88
N GLN A 387 -2.74 36.47 -22.95
CA GLN A 387 -3.31 37.33 -21.92
C GLN A 387 -4.84 37.37 -22.01
N PHE A 388 -5.49 37.31 -20.85
CA PHE A 388 -6.94 37.29 -20.76
C PHE A 388 -7.50 38.70 -20.67
N ALA A 389 -8.57 38.98 -21.41
CA ALA A 389 -9.30 40.22 -21.26
C ALA A 389 -10.05 40.24 -19.91
N PRO A 390 -10.02 41.36 -19.15
CA PRO A 390 -10.75 41.46 -17.90
C PRO A 390 -12.27 41.30 -18.16
N PRO A 391 -13.01 40.61 -17.25
CA PRO A 391 -14.43 40.34 -17.45
C PRO A 391 -15.25 41.64 -17.45
N LYS A 392 -15.96 41.90 -18.55
CA LYS A 392 -16.73 43.14 -18.81
C LYS A 392 -17.97 43.36 -17.92
N ARG A 393 -18.26 42.50 -16.94
CA ARG A 393 -19.52 42.51 -16.14
C ARG A 393 -19.34 42.17 -14.66
N CYS A 394 -18.29 42.65 -14.00
CA CYS A 394 -18.02 42.24 -12.61
C CYS A 394 -17.87 43.33 -11.55
N GLY A 395 -17.96 44.63 -11.86
CA GLY A 395 -17.81 45.66 -10.83
C GLY A 395 -16.44 45.67 -10.11
N LEU A 396 -15.47 44.87 -10.58
CA LEU A 396 -14.08 44.81 -10.12
C LEU A 396 -13.21 45.95 -10.69
N GLU A 397 -13.80 46.85 -11.48
CA GLU A 397 -13.08 47.96 -12.15
C GLU A 397 -12.41 48.91 -11.15
N ALA A 398 -12.95 49.07 -9.94
CA ALA A 398 -12.38 49.97 -8.94
C ALA A 398 -11.11 49.44 -8.24
N GLU A 399 -10.93 48.12 -8.13
CA GLU A 399 -9.81 47.53 -7.37
C GLU A 399 -8.60 47.21 -8.25
N ILE A 400 -8.82 46.91 -9.54
CA ILE A 400 -7.76 46.56 -10.50
C ILE A 400 -7.14 47.82 -11.14
N LEU A 401 -7.93 48.87 -11.39
CA LEU A 401 -7.43 50.11 -12.01
C LEU A 401 -6.74 51.07 -11.00
N GLY A 402 -7.05 50.95 -9.70
CA GLY A 402 -6.55 51.86 -8.66
C GLY A 402 -5.07 51.69 -8.30
N LYS A 403 -4.42 50.58 -8.68
CA LYS A 403 -3.01 50.32 -8.33
C LYS A 403 -1.99 50.76 -9.38
N ILE A 404 -2.45 51.24 -10.55
CA ILE A 404 -1.56 51.58 -11.67
C ILE A 404 -1.30 53.09 -11.78
N THR A 405 -2.01 53.95 -11.05
CA THR A 405 -1.78 55.41 -11.16
C THR A 405 -1.79 56.17 -9.82
N LYS A 406 -0.61 56.74 -9.53
CA LYS A 406 -0.31 58.00 -8.79
C LYS A 406 0.03 57.97 -7.29
N SER A 407 1.07 58.76 -7.04
CA SER A 407 1.84 59.10 -5.85
C SER A 407 1.43 60.46 -5.25
N PHE A 408 1.23 60.51 -3.91
CA PHE A 408 1.29 61.64 -2.91
C PHE A 408 0.41 62.92 -3.09
N PRO A 409 0.14 63.74 -2.02
CA PRO A 409 0.08 63.52 -0.55
C PRO A 409 -1.16 64.13 0.22
N GLN A 410 -1.46 63.54 1.40
CA GLN A 410 -2.08 64.00 2.70
C GLN A 410 -2.97 65.28 2.83
N SER A 411 -4.25 65.18 3.30
CA SER A 411 -4.82 65.35 4.69
C SER A 411 -5.35 66.79 5.01
N PRO A 412 -6.10 67.13 6.12
CA PRO A 412 -6.81 66.39 7.21
C PRO A 412 -8.31 66.84 7.40
N SER A 413 -9.20 66.24 8.21
CA SER A 413 -9.56 66.64 9.61
C SER A 413 -11.02 66.16 9.98
N ILE A 414 -11.24 65.29 11.01
CA ILE A 414 -11.85 65.42 12.39
C ILE A 414 -13.42 65.64 12.48
N PRO A 415 -14.15 65.43 13.64
CA PRO A 415 -15.18 64.37 13.85
C PRO A 415 -16.54 64.85 14.51
N PRO A 416 -17.28 64.12 15.40
CA PRO A 416 -18.74 63.78 15.30
C PRO A 416 -19.68 64.52 16.30
N PRO A 417 -20.96 64.12 16.47
CA PRO A 417 -21.39 63.31 17.65
C PRO A 417 -22.55 62.29 17.35
N GLN A 418 -22.61 61.06 17.92
CA GLN A 418 -23.15 60.63 19.23
C GLN A 418 -24.55 61.23 19.58
N ARG A 419 -25.60 60.51 20.02
CA ARG A 419 -25.79 59.29 20.85
C ARG A 419 -27.28 58.87 20.81
N GLY A 420 -27.59 57.60 21.12
CA GLY A 420 -28.92 57.23 21.67
C GLY A 420 -29.37 55.79 21.45
N ARG A 421 -28.95 54.86 22.32
CA ARG A 421 -29.45 53.47 22.48
C ARG A 421 -30.47 53.42 23.63
N PRO A 422 -31.36 52.41 23.72
CA PRO A 422 -31.02 51.10 24.34
C PRO A 422 -31.45 49.91 23.44
N SER A 423 -30.70 48.81 23.26
CA SER A 423 -30.37 47.65 24.14
C SER A 423 -31.61 46.84 24.55
N LYS A 424 -31.72 45.50 24.47
CA LYS A 424 -30.79 44.36 24.41
C LYS A 424 -31.53 43.15 23.78
N ALA A 425 -30.80 42.23 23.15
CA ALA A 425 -31.08 40.80 23.26
C ALA A 425 -29.76 40.05 23.00
N SER A 426 -29.24 39.43 24.05
CA SER A 426 -28.06 38.59 24.04
C SER A 426 -28.45 37.22 24.57
N GLN A 427 -27.91 36.20 23.91
CA GLN A 427 -27.44 34.92 24.45
C GLN A 427 -28.40 33.74 24.65
N GLN A 428 -27.91 32.63 24.06
CA GLN A 428 -27.99 31.22 24.44
C GLN A 428 -29.27 30.44 24.12
N GLN A 429 -29.15 29.48 23.19
CA GLN A 429 -29.24 28.08 23.60
C GLN A 429 -28.61 27.11 22.59
N MET A 430 -27.97 26.10 23.18
CA MET A 430 -27.26 24.97 22.62
C MET A 430 -28.03 23.73 23.08
N GLN A 431 -28.52 22.89 22.16
CA GLN A 431 -28.84 21.46 22.33
C GLN A 431 -29.58 20.99 21.05
N GLN A 432 -29.04 20.10 20.23
CA GLN A 432 -28.81 18.64 20.35
C GLN A 432 -29.73 17.90 19.37
N MET A 433 -29.13 16.93 18.68
CA MET A 433 -29.74 15.97 17.77
C MET A 433 -30.95 15.24 18.38
N LYS A 434 -32.03 15.07 17.61
CA LYS A 434 -32.62 13.75 17.29
C LYS A 434 -33.78 13.86 16.28
N GLN A 435 -33.66 13.06 15.22
CA GLN A 435 -34.71 12.37 14.45
C GLN A 435 -35.93 13.16 13.94
N GLN A 436 -35.97 13.40 12.63
CA GLN A 436 -37.22 13.62 11.90
C GLN A 436 -37.73 12.26 11.40
N ILE A 437 -38.69 11.70 12.13
CA ILE A 437 -39.66 10.73 11.61
C ILE A 437 -40.74 11.55 10.90
N VAL A 438 -41.03 11.16 9.66
CA VAL A 438 -42.18 11.67 8.90
C VAL A 438 -43.44 11.08 9.51
N VAL A 439 -44.33 11.92 10.04
CA VAL A 439 -45.71 11.54 10.38
C VAL A 439 -46.56 11.81 9.14
N ILE A 440 -47.00 10.74 8.49
CA ILE A 440 -48.05 10.75 7.48
C ILE A 440 -49.39 10.72 8.23
N THR A 441 -50.27 11.66 7.89
CA THR A 441 -51.65 11.74 8.36
C THR A 441 -52.54 10.67 7.71
N GLY A 442 -53.35 10.00 8.53
CA GLY A 442 -54.77 9.74 8.26
C GLY A 442 -55.15 8.66 7.25
N GLU A 443 -55.49 7.49 7.80
CA GLU A 443 -56.67 6.64 7.49
C GLU A 443 -56.89 6.03 6.08
N ASN A 444 -57.09 4.70 6.16
CA ASN A 444 -57.76 3.77 5.24
C ASN A 444 -56.98 3.34 3.99
N VAL A 445 -56.30 2.19 4.07
CA VAL A 445 -56.65 0.91 3.43
C VAL A 445 -55.77 -0.20 4.04
N ILE A 446 -56.37 -1.37 4.26
CA ILE A 446 -55.79 -2.57 4.86
C ILE A 446 -54.66 -3.13 3.98
N GLU A 447 -53.45 -3.28 4.52
CA GLU A 447 -52.49 -4.34 4.15
C GLU A 447 -51.40 -4.47 5.25
N GLU A 448 -51.01 -5.71 5.54
CA GLU A 448 -50.26 -6.17 6.71
C GLU A 448 -48.85 -5.55 6.84
N GLY A 449 -48.70 -4.54 7.71
CA GLY A 449 -47.41 -3.95 8.06
C GLY A 449 -46.71 -4.71 9.19
N THR A 450 -46.04 -5.82 8.89
CA THR A 450 -45.12 -6.46 9.85
C THR A 450 -44.00 -5.49 10.24
N ASN A 451 -44.03 -5.05 11.51
CA ASN A 451 -43.03 -4.26 12.24
C ASN A 451 -41.62 -4.27 11.60
N SER A 452 -41.19 -3.18 10.98
CA SER A 452 -39.86 -3.08 10.33
C SER A 452 -38.69 -3.34 11.31
N PHE A 453 -38.88 -3.00 12.59
CA PHE A 453 -37.94 -3.33 13.66
C PHE A 453 -37.86 -4.83 13.93
N TYR A 454 -39.00 -5.52 13.95
CA TYR A 454 -39.05 -6.97 14.05
C TYR A 454 -38.39 -7.63 12.83
N MET A 455 -38.57 -7.10 11.62
CA MET A 455 -37.87 -7.59 10.43
C MET A 455 -36.35 -7.41 10.52
N ILE A 456 -35.85 -6.29 11.05
CA ILE A 456 -34.42 -6.07 11.24
C ILE A 456 -33.86 -7.02 12.30
N ILE A 457 -34.54 -7.18 13.44
CA ILE A 457 -34.12 -8.13 14.49
C ILE A 457 -34.19 -9.56 13.95
N LYS A 458 -35.26 -9.94 13.26
CA LYS A 458 -35.41 -11.26 12.64
C LYS A 458 -34.29 -11.53 11.65
N GLN A 459 -33.97 -10.60 10.75
CA GLN A 459 -32.86 -10.74 9.81
C GLN A 459 -31.49 -10.83 10.50
N LEU A 460 -31.30 -10.12 11.61
CA LEU A 460 -30.09 -10.24 12.42
C LEU A 460 -30.02 -11.61 13.11
N MET A 461 -31.12 -12.04 13.74
CA MET A 461 -31.25 -13.35 14.40
C MET A 461 -31.04 -14.50 13.41
N GLU A 462 -31.61 -14.43 12.21
CA GLU A 462 -31.42 -15.42 11.13
C GLU A 462 -29.96 -15.51 10.66
N ARG A 463 -29.16 -14.43 10.81
CA ARG A 463 -27.74 -14.42 10.42
C ARG A 463 -26.80 -14.88 11.53
N ILE A 464 -27.14 -14.66 12.79
CA ILE A 464 -26.30 -15.05 13.93
C ILE A 464 -26.68 -16.42 14.50
N ALA A 465 -27.92 -16.88 14.27
CA ALA A 465 -28.37 -18.17 14.76
C ALA A 465 -27.58 -19.28 14.06
N PRO A 466 -26.96 -20.21 14.81
CA PRO A 466 -26.34 -21.39 14.23
C PRO A 466 -27.46 -22.31 13.71
N ILE A 467 -27.75 -22.24 12.41
CA ILE A 467 -28.84 -23.02 11.79
C ILE A 467 -28.35 -24.40 11.33
N MET A 468 -27.15 -24.47 10.75
CA MET A 468 -26.59 -25.71 10.16
C MET A 468 -25.35 -26.24 10.88
N VAL A 469 -24.68 -25.40 11.67
CA VAL A 469 -23.37 -25.70 12.25
C VAL A 469 -23.50 -25.62 13.77
N ASP A 470 -23.89 -26.74 14.36
CA ASP A 470 -23.89 -26.98 15.80
C ASP A 470 -23.08 -28.24 16.12
N HIS A 471 -23.02 -28.64 17.40
CA HIS A 471 -22.24 -29.80 17.81
C HIS A 471 -22.75 -31.11 17.19
N GLN A 472 -24.06 -31.29 17.05
CA GLN A 472 -24.66 -32.50 16.47
C GLN A 472 -24.44 -32.60 14.96
N GLY A 473 -24.55 -31.47 14.25
CA GLY A 473 -24.19 -31.35 12.84
C GLY A 473 -22.71 -31.64 12.59
N LEU A 474 -21.84 -31.19 13.49
CA LEU A 474 -20.41 -31.50 13.43
C LEU A 474 -20.13 -33.00 13.62
N LEU A 475 -20.76 -33.67 14.60
CA LEU A 475 -20.64 -35.13 14.78
C LEU A 475 -21.13 -35.90 13.56
N THR A 476 -22.25 -35.46 12.96
CA THR A 476 -22.77 -36.07 11.72
C THR A 476 -21.78 -35.93 10.57
N LEU A 477 -21.14 -34.76 10.44
CA LEU A 477 -20.09 -34.54 9.45
C LEU A 477 -18.86 -35.42 9.70
N PHE A 478 -18.47 -35.60 10.96
CA PHE A 478 -17.39 -36.53 11.35
C PHE A 478 -17.71 -37.98 10.99
N ASN A 479 -18.96 -38.43 11.15
CA ASN A 479 -19.39 -39.76 10.73
C ASN A 479 -19.25 -39.97 9.22
N TYR A 480 -19.67 -39.00 8.41
CA TYR A 480 -19.50 -39.09 6.95
C TYR A 480 -18.03 -39.14 6.53
N VAL A 481 -17.18 -38.32 7.16
CA VAL A 481 -15.74 -38.38 6.92
C VAL A 481 -15.15 -39.70 7.37
N SER A 482 -15.60 -40.25 8.51
CA SER A 482 -15.11 -41.53 9.04
C SER A 482 -15.47 -42.68 8.12
N ASP A 483 -16.68 -42.70 7.56
CA ASP A 483 -17.13 -43.73 6.63
C ASP A 483 -16.28 -43.76 5.35
N SER A 484 -16.02 -42.59 4.77
CA SER A 484 -15.21 -42.44 3.57
C SER A 484 -13.70 -42.66 3.81
N LEU A 485 -13.19 -42.37 5.02
CA LEU A 485 -11.74 -42.40 5.32
C LEU A 485 -11.27 -43.73 5.92
N LEU A 486 -12.05 -44.31 6.84
CA LEU A 486 -11.66 -45.49 7.61
C LEU A 486 -12.45 -46.75 7.23
N ASN A 487 -13.66 -46.61 6.68
CA ASN A 487 -14.51 -47.73 6.25
C ASN A 487 -14.54 -47.82 4.71
N ASP A 488 -15.44 -48.64 4.18
CA ASP A 488 -15.55 -48.94 2.74
C ASP A 488 -16.23 -47.82 1.91
N GLY A 489 -16.63 -46.71 2.52
CA GLY A 489 -17.30 -45.59 1.83
C GLY A 489 -18.66 -46.00 1.25
N GLU A 490 -19.48 -46.68 2.03
CA GLU A 490 -20.82 -47.13 1.62
C GLU A 490 -21.71 -45.92 1.27
N LEU A 491 -21.62 -44.84 2.06
CA LEU A 491 -22.38 -43.61 1.82
C LEU A 491 -21.91 -42.84 0.59
N ASP A 492 -20.61 -42.86 0.31
CA ASP A 492 -20.02 -42.30 -0.92
C ASP A 492 -20.59 -43.03 -2.15
N SER A 493 -20.73 -44.36 -2.04
CA SER A 493 -21.29 -45.22 -3.08
C SER A 493 -22.79 -45.00 -3.29
N GLU A 494 -23.57 -44.86 -2.22
CA GLU A 494 -25.01 -44.57 -2.29
C GLU A 494 -25.31 -43.21 -2.93
N MET A 495 -24.45 -42.22 -2.68
CA MET A 495 -24.62 -40.85 -3.17
C MET A 495 -23.96 -40.60 -4.54
N GLY A 496 -23.23 -41.59 -5.08
CA GLY A 496 -22.53 -41.50 -6.36
C GLY A 496 -21.36 -40.50 -6.34
N VAL A 497 -20.67 -40.37 -5.22
CA VAL A 497 -19.55 -39.44 -5.02
C VAL A 497 -18.27 -40.22 -4.75
N ASP A 498 -17.19 -39.91 -5.47
CA ASP A 498 -15.88 -40.53 -5.24
C ASP A 498 -15.10 -39.81 -4.14
N ASN A 499 -14.77 -40.51 -3.04
CA ASN A 499 -13.84 -40.11 -1.98
C ASN A 499 -14.11 -38.71 -1.39
N SER A 500 -15.17 -38.61 -0.59
CA SER A 500 -15.60 -37.36 0.05
C SER A 500 -14.75 -36.96 1.26
N ALA A 501 -14.00 -37.89 1.86
CA ALA A 501 -13.23 -37.72 3.10
C ALA A 501 -12.36 -36.45 3.11
N LYS A 502 -11.58 -36.22 2.05
CA LYS A 502 -10.67 -35.06 1.97
C LYS A 502 -11.41 -33.73 1.96
N ARG A 503 -12.53 -33.63 1.23
CA ARG A 503 -13.33 -32.40 1.16
C ARG A 503 -14.08 -32.17 2.47
N GLY A 504 -14.59 -33.23 3.07
CA GLY A 504 -15.20 -33.17 4.41
C GLY A 504 -14.20 -32.68 5.46
N LEU A 505 -12.96 -33.20 5.46
CA LEU A 505 -11.90 -32.72 6.34
C LEU A 505 -11.51 -31.25 6.11
N GLN A 506 -11.50 -30.78 4.86
CA GLN A 506 -11.27 -29.36 4.56
C GLN A 506 -12.38 -28.46 5.10
N LEU A 507 -13.62 -28.94 5.07
CA LEU A 507 -14.75 -28.25 5.70
C LEU A 507 -14.59 -28.22 7.22
N ILE A 508 -14.29 -29.36 7.86
CA ILE A 508 -14.03 -29.44 9.30
C ILE A 508 -12.85 -28.52 9.70
N TYR A 509 -11.79 -28.45 8.89
CA TYR A 509 -10.69 -27.51 9.08
C TYR A 509 -11.17 -26.06 9.07
N SER A 510 -12.00 -25.68 8.10
CA SER A 510 -12.58 -24.34 8.04
C SER A 510 -13.43 -24.04 9.28
N LEU A 511 -14.26 -25.00 9.70
CA LEU A 511 -15.10 -24.90 10.90
C LEU A 511 -14.27 -24.78 12.18
N SER A 512 -13.14 -25.48 12.31
CA SER A 512 -12.29 -25.38 13.51
C SER A 512 -11.69 -23.99 13.70
N SER A 513 -11.44 -23.24 12.61
CA SER A 513 -10.94 -21.86 12.69
C SER A 513 -12.02 -20.83 13.04
N VAL A 514 -13.28 -21.08 12.65
CA VAL A 514 -14.39 -20.13 12.83
C VAL A 514 -15.16 -20.43 14.13
N PHE A 515 -15.35 -21.71 14.47
CA PHE A 515 -16.14 -22.18 15.60
C PHE A 515 -15.37 -23.22 16.45
N PRO A 516 -14.19 -22.90 17.02
CA PRO A 516 -13.40 -23.86 17.79
C PRO A 516 -14.14 -24.41 19.01
N ALA A 517 -15.05 -23.64 19.61
CA ALA A 517 -15.87 -24.05 20.76
C ALA A 517 -16.82 -25.22 20.48
N LEU A 518 -17.17 -25.50 19.21
CA LEU A 518 -18.04 -26.64 18.85
C LEU A 518 -17.32 -28.00 18.97
N PHE A 519 -15.99 -27.98 19.02
CA PHE A 519 -15.14 -29.17 19.09
C PHE A 519 -14.94 -29.65 20.53
N HIS A 520 -16.00 -29.63 21.35
CA HIS A 520 -15.98 -30.12 22.72
C HIS A 520 -16.41 -31.59 22.80
N GLY A 521 -16.07 -32.26 23.90
CA GLY A 521 -16.51 -33.63 24.17
C GLY A 521 -15.51 -34.70 23.74
N ARG A 522 -15.50 -35.81 24.48
CA ARG A 522 -14.47 -36.86 24.34
C ARG A 522 -14.52 -37.56 22.99
N GLU A 523 -15.72 -37.76 22.46
CA GLU A 523 -15.99 -38.46 21.21
C GLU A 523 -15.25 -37.85 20.00
N ILE A 524 -15.20 -36.52 19.89
CA ILE A 524 -14.52 -35.83 18.77
C ILE A 524 -13.04 -36.24 18.68
N PHE A 525 -12.37 -36.36 19.83
CA PHE A 525 -10.95 -36.69 19.88
C PHE A 525 -10.70 -38.19 19.80
N THR A 526 -11.40 -38.99 20.61
CA THR A 526 -11.15 -40.43 20.73
C THR A 526 -11.68 -41.24 19.56
N THR A 527 -12.81 -40.83 18.98
CA THR A 527 -13.51 -41.58 17.93
C THR A 527 -13.09 -41.11 16.54
N TYR A 528 -12.75 -39.82 16.36
CA TYR A 528 -12.49 -39.25 15.03
C TYR A 528 -11.09 -38.69 14.88
N LEU A 529 -10.74 -37.56 15.52
CA LEU A 529 -9.51 -36.83 15.21
C LEU A 529 -8.23 -37.66 15.45
N LEU A 530 -8.11 -38.36 16.58
CA LEU A 530 -6.93 -39.20 16.85
C LEU A 530 -6.90 -40.45 15.95
N PRO A 531 -8.00 -41.21 15.76
CA PRO A 531 -8.03 -42.27 14.76
C PRO A 531 -7.68 -41.81 13.35
N PHE A 532 -8.23 -40.69 12.87
CA PHE A 532 -7.89 -40.10 11.58
C PHE A 532 -6.41 -39.73 11.48
N LEU A 533 -5.81 -39.27 12.57
CA LEU A 533 -4.39 -38.93 12.60
C LEU A 533 -3.49 -40.18 12.54
N TRP A 534 -3.90 -41.27 13.20
CA TRP A 534 -3.05 -42.46 13.36
C TRP A 534 -3.25 -43.55 12.31
N GLN A 535 -4.48 -43.69 11.80
CA GLN A 535 -4.92 -44.81 10.96
C GLN A 535 -5.05 -44.45 9.47
N SER A 536 -4.86 -43.19 9.07
CA SER A 536 -5.01 -42.72 7.67
C SER A 536 -3.97 -43.25 6.65
N GLY A 537 -3.21 -44.31 6.98
CA GLY A 537 -2.19 -44.89 6.10
C GLY A 537 -1.18 -43.87 5.56
N ASP A 538 -0.85 -43.98 4.28
CA ASP A 538 0.10 -43.10 3.55
C ASP A 538 -0.52 -41.78 3.06
N GLN A 539 -1.76 -41.45 3.47
CA GLN A 539 -2.41 -40.20 3.08
C GLN A 539 -1.88 -39.01 3.89
N HIS A 540 -0.70 -38.49 3.52
CA HIS A 540 -0.04 -37.41 4.26
C HIS A 540 -0.91 -36.15 4.43
N GLN A 541 -1.71 -35.80 3.42
CA GLN A 541 -2.57 -34.61 3.45
C GLN A 541 -3.66 -34.67 4.53
N VAL A 542 -4.14 -35.87 4.89
CA VAL A 542 -5.13 -36.04 5.97
C VAL A 542 -4.50 -35.67 7.30
N SER A 543 -3.34 -36.25 7.62
CA SER A 543 -2.62 -35.92 8.85
C SER A 543 -2.22 -34.43 8.94
N GLU A 544 -1.88 -33.79 7.82
CA GLU A 544 -1.61 -32.35 7.77
C GLU A 544 -2.83 -31.51 8.14
N LEU A 545 -4.03 -31.88 7.69
CA LEU A 545 -5.28 -31.19 8.02
C LEU A 545 -5.67 -31.41 9.49
N ILE A 546 -5.53 -32.64 10.00
CA ILE A 546 -5.86 -32.96 11.39
C ILE A 546 -4.95 -32.20 12.36
N LEU A 547 -3.64 -32.14 12.12
CA LEU A 547 -2.71 -31.36 12.95
C LEU A 547 -3.09 -29.87 12.99
N GLN A 548 -3.57 -29.31 11.87
CA GLN A 548 -4.05 -27.93 11.81
C GLN A 548 -5.38 -27.74 12.54
N ILE A 549 -6.31 -28.70 12.44
CA ILE A 549 -7.57 -28.70 13.20
C ILE A 549 -7.25 -28.67 14.70
N LEU A 550 -6.38 -29.57 15.17
CA LEU A 550 -5.95 -29.62 16.56
C LEU A 550 -5.25 -28.33 17.01
N THR A 551 -4.49 -27.68 16.12
CA THR A 551 -3.86 -26.37 16.39
C THR A 551 -4.90 -25.26 16.59
N ASN A 552 -5.94 -25.22 15.75
CA ASN A 552 -7.00 -24.20 15.84
C ASN A 552 -7.85 -24.35 17.10
N ILE A 553 -8.12 -25.60 17.51
CA ILE A 553 -8.90 -25.90 18.72
C ILE A 553 -8.05 -25.62 19.98
N GLY A 554 -6.76 -25.97 19.93
CA GLY A 554 -5.79 -25.74 21.00
C GLY A 554 -6.17 -26.38 22.34
N ALA A 555 -5.67 -25.82 23.43
CA ALA A 555 -5.92 -26.35 24.77
C ALA A 555 -7.38 -26.21 25.26
N SER A 556 -8.17 -25.36 24.61
CA SER A 556 -9.51 -24.96 25.08
C SER A 556 -10.55 -26.08 25.11
N ALA A 557 -10.47 -27.05 24.18
CA ALA A 557 -11.45 -28.14 24.08
C ALA A 557 -11.21 -29.32 25.04
N GLY A 558 -10.10 -29.31 25.78
CA GLY A 558 -9.77 -30.35 26.76
C GLY A 558 -9.73 -29.87 28.21
N ALA A 559 -10.17 -28.64 28.48
CA ALA A 559 -10.43 -28.19 29.84
C ALA A 559 -11.81 -28.73 30.27
N GLU A 560 -11.84 -29.87 30.96
CA GLU A 560 -13.09 -30.30 31.60
C GLU A 560 -13.45 -29.28 32.69
N GLY A 561 -14.60 -28.62 32.54
CA GLY A 561 -15.09 -27.63 33.49
C GLY A 561 -15.34 -28.24 34.86
N GLY A 562 -14.39 -28.09 35.76
CA GLY A 562 -14.62 -28.04 37.20
C GLY A 562 -14.78 -26.57 37.61
N MET A 563 -15.85 -26.26 38.32
CA MET A 563 -16.24 -24.91 38.75
C MET A 563 -15.33 -24.31 39.85
N ASP A 564 -14.12 -24.85 40.02
CA ASP A 564 -13.10 -24.34 40.92
C ASP A 564 -12.00 -23.64 40.09
N ASP A 565 -12.18 -22.34 39.94
CA ASP A 565 -11.23 -21.38 39.39
C ASP A 565 -9.89 -21.43 40.18
N SER A 566 -8.88 -22.17 39.70
CA SER A 566 -7.47 -21.73 39.89
C SER A 566 -6.39 -22.53 39.13
N GLU A 567 -6.63 -23.73 38.62
CA GLU A 567 -5.58 -24.51 37.93
C GLU A 567 -5.82 -24.54 36.42
N CYS A 568 -5.12 -23.65 35.71
CA CYS A 568 -5.03 -23.69 34.25
C CYS A 568 -4.45 -25.05 33.85
N VAL A 569 -5.26 -25.94 33.26
CA VAL A 569 -4.81 -27.26 32.82
C VAL A 569 -3.70 -27.08 31.79
N SER A 570 -2.48 -27.48 32.14
CA SER A 570 -1.27 -27.26 31.34
C SER A 570 -1.27 -28.04 30.01
N ILE A 571 -1.91 -29.21 29.99
CA ILE A 571 -2.07 -30.07 28.82
C ILE A 571 -3.49 -30.67 28.84
N PRO A 572 -4.27 -30.55 27.73
CA PRO A 572 -5.56 -31.21 27.56
C PRO A 572 -5.57 -32.69 27.90
N TRP A 573 -6.66 -33.19 28.50
CA TRP A 573 -6.79 -34.62 28.88
C TRP A 573 -6.55 -35.59 27.70
N TRP A 574 -6.93 -35.20 26.48
CA TRP A 574 -6.74 -36.04 25.29
C TRP A 574 -5.30 -36.06 24.79
N ALA A 575 -4.44 -35.17 25.28
CA ALA A 575 -3.04 -35.03 24.89
C ALA A 575 -2.04 -35.45 25.99
N ALA A 576 -2.49 -35.66 27.23
CA ALA A 576 -1.65 -35.78 28.42
C ALA A 576 -0.81 -37.08 28.53
N ASP A 577 -1.26 -38.19 27.94
CA ASP A 577 -0.59 -39.49 28.04
C ASP A 577 0.33 -39.76 26.82
N ASP A 578 0.04 -40.81 26.04
CA ASP A 578 0.89 -41.31 24.95
C ASP A 578 0.88 -40.45 23.68
N VAL A 579 0.00 -39.45 23.60
CA VAL A 579 -0.26 -38.69 22.37
C VAL A 579 0.89 -37.76 22.03
N ILE A 580 1.42 -37.00 22.99
CA ILE A 580 2.54 -36.08 22.75
C ILE A 580 3.82 -36.84 22.34
N PRO A 581 4.28 -37.87 23.07
CA PRO A 581 5.45 -38.64 22.66
C PRO A 581 5.30 -39.29 21.28
N ARG A 582 4.11 -39.83 20.98
CA ARG A 582 3.81 -40.45 19.68
C ARG A 582 3.77 -39.42 18.54
N LEU A 583 3.23 -38.23 18.80
CA LEU A 583 3.20 -37.12 17.84
C LEU A 583 4.62 -36.64 17.54
N VAL A 584 5.46 -36.51 18.56
CA VAL A 584 6.88 -36.15 18.39
C VAL A 584 7.62 -37.21 17.57
N ASP A 585 7.52 -38.49 17.91
CA ASP A 585 8.21 -39.55 17.16
C ASP A 585 7.76 -39.60 15.70
N ARG A 586 6.44 -39.65 15.44
CA ARG A 586 5.90 -39.89 14.10
C ARG A 586 5.89 -38.65 13.20
N PHE A 587 5.55 -37.47 13.74
CA PHE A 587 5.32 -36.27 12.94
C PHE A 587 6.34 -35.16 13.13
N VAL A 588 7.27 -35.28 14.07
CA VAL A 588 8.36 -34.31 14.25
C VAL A 588 9.71 -34.93 13.86
N LEU A 589 10.04 -36.09 14.41
CA LEU A 589 11.35 -36.74 14.22
C LEU A 589 11.41 -37.59 12.96
N LYS A 590 10.35 -38.37 12.69
CA LYS A 590 10.22 -39.26 11.52
C LYS A 590 9.17 -38.78 10.52
N ALA A 591 8.95 -37.47 10.45
CA ALA A 591 7.92 -36.88 9.60
C ALA A 591 8.18 -37.17 8.11
N SER A 592 7.22 -37.84 7.46
CA SER A 592 7.29 -38.17 6.03
C SER A 592 7.33 -36.92 5.15
N THR A 593 6.69 -35.83 5.59
CA THR A 593 6.68 -34.54 4.87
C THR A 593 7.09 -33.39 5.78
N SER A 594 7.69 -32.36 5.20
CA SER A 594 8.04 -31.13 5.93
C SER A 594 6.81 -30.36 6.45
N LYS A 595 5.64 -30.54 5.82
CA LYS A 595 4.39 -29.91 6.25
C LYS A 595 3.87 -30.54 7.54
N GLN A 596 3.92 -31.86 7.66
CA GLN A 596 3.59 -32.55 8.91
C GLN A 596 4.45 -32.03 10.07
N ALA A 597 5.78 -31.94 9.89
CA ALA A 597 6.69 -31.39 10.91
C ALA A 597 6.32 -29.96 11.33
N LYS A 598 5.99 -29.11 10.35
CA LYS A 598 5.54 -27.75 10.61
C LYS A 598 4.29 -27.72 11.49
N TYR A 599 3.24 -28.41 11.06
CA TYR A 599 1.95 -28.38 11.75
C TYR A 599 2.00 -29.11 13.10
N ALA A 600 2.85 -30.14 13.24
CA ALA A 600 3.07 -30.84 14.50
C ALA A 600 3.65 -29.91 15.57
N ILE A 601 4.65 -29.09 15.25
CA ILE A 601 5.21 -28.12 16.22
C ILE A 601 4.20 -27.02 16.55
N GLN A 602 3.41 -26.54 15.58
CA GLN A 602 2.34 -25.56 15.86
C GLN A 602 1.27 -26.15 16.78
N CYS A 603 0.90 -27.40 16.53
CA CYS A 603 -0.04 -28.16 17.34
C CYS A 603 0.47 -28.30 18.79
N LEU A 604 1.72 -28.74 18.99
CA LEU A 604 2.34 -28.82 20.31
C LEU A 604 2.37 -27.47 21.03
N ASN A 605 2.70 -26.38 20.33
CA ASN A 605 2.68 -25.03 20.91
C ASN A 605 1.28 -24.56 21.32
N ALA A 606 0.22 -25.01 20.62
CA ALA A 606 -1.16 -24.63 20.91
C ALA A 606 -1.81 -25.49 22.02
N ILE A 607 -1.33 -26.73 22.19
CA ILE A 607 -1.85 -27.70 23.17
C ILE A 607 -1.17 -27.51 24.54
N ILE A 608 0.14 -27.24 24.56
CA ILE A 608 0.92 -27.11 25.79
C ILE A 608 0.85 -25.64 26.26
N GLY A 609 0.03 -25.41 27.28
CA GLY A 609 -0.16 -24.08 27.88
C GLY A 609 0.97 -23.67 28.85
N ASP A 610 1.63 -24.64 29.49
CA ASP A 610 2.76 -24.36 30.38
C ASP A 610 4.08 -24.16 29.62
N GLU A 611 4.70 -23.01 29.82
CA GLU A 611 5.96 -22.64 29.16
C GLU A 611 7.15 -23.49 29.62
N ASN A 612 7.15 -23.98 30.86
CA ASN A 612 8.24 -24.84 31.35
C ASN A 612 8.20 -26.22 30.69
N GLU A 613 7.01 -26.81 30.58
CA GLU A 613 6.82 -28.09 29.91
C GLU A 613 7.08 -27.99 28.40
N LYS A 614 6.68 -26.87 27.77
CA LYS A 614 7.03 -26.56 26.38
C LYS A 614 8.53 -26.47 26.18
N MET A 615 9.24 -25.79 27.09
CA MET A 615 10.70 -25.75 27.09
C MET A 615 11.30 -27.15 27.24
N ARG A 616 10.80 -28.00 28.15
CA ARG A 616 11.29 -29.39 28.30
C ARG A 616 11.17 -30.18 27.00
N ILE A 617 9.97 -30.20 26.41
CA ILE A 617 9.67 -30.99 25.19
C ILE A 617 10.47 -30.47 23.98
N PHE A 618 10.52 -29.15 23.76
CA PHE A 618 11.30 -28.59 22.66
C PHE A 618 12.81 -28.80 22.83
N GLY A 619 13.30 -28.79 24.08
CA GLY A 619 14.69 -29.14 24.39
C GLY A 619 15.02 -30.58 24.02
N GLU A 620 14.17 -31.53 24.44
CA GLU A 620 14.32 -32.95 24.10
C GLU A 620 14.31 -33.19 22.58
N ILE A 621 13.41 -32.53 21.84
CA ILE A 621 13.35 -32.60 20.37
C ILE A 621 14.65 -32.10 19.75
N ILE A 622 15.16 -30.95 20.21
CA ILE A 622 16.40 -30.37 19.68
C ILE A 622 17.57 -31.34 19.90
N ASP A 623 17.67 -31.96 21.07
CA ASP A 623 18.77 -32.86 21.39
C ASP A 623 18.70 -34.18 20.60
N GLN A 624 17.50 -34.71 20.38
CA GLN A 624 17.30 -35.88 19.50
C GLN A 624 17.63 -35.55 18.02
N ILE A 625 17.28 -34.34 17.55
CA ILE A 625 17.67 -33.88 16.21
C ILE A 625 19.20 -33.76 16.09
N LYS A 626 19.89 -33.21 17.11
CA LYS A 626 21.36 -33.16 17.12
C LYS A 626 21.98 -34.56 17.11
N ALA A 627 21.43 -35.50 17.88
CA ALA A 627 21.91 -36.88 17.93
C ALA A 627 21.80 -37.59 16.57
N SER A 628 20.85 -37.17 15.72
CA SER A 628 20.71 -37.68 14.34
C SER A 628 21.73 -37.13 13.34
N GLY A 629 22.65 -36.26 13.76
CA GLY A 629 23.82 -35.85 12.97
C GLY A 629 23.67 -34.59 12.12
N LEU A 630 22.46 -34.01 12.00
CA LEU A 630 22.21 -32.72 11.30
C LEU A 630 22.89 -32.61 9.93
N SER A 631 22.88 -33.69 9.14
CA SER A 631 23.46 -33.77 7.80
C SER A 631 22.56 -34.56 6.86
N LEU A 632 22.62 -34.26 5.55
CA LEU A 632 21.94 -35.03 4.50
C LEU A 632 22.43 -36.48 4.44
N GLU A 633 23.69 -36.74 4.79
CA GLU A 633 24.28 -38.09 4.75
C GLU A 633 23.83 -38.97 5.93
N THR A 634 23.49 -38.34 7.06
CA THR A 634 23.28 -39.06 8.33
C THR A 634 21.81 -39.32 8.63
N SER A 635 20.89 -38.49 8.12
CA SER A 635 19.46 -38.58 8.43
C SER A 635 18.59 -38.40 7.17
N PRO A 636 17.71 -39.38 6.84
CA PRO A 636 16.75 -39.21 5.75
C PRO A 636 15.68 -38.16 6.08
N TYR A 637 15.54 -37.77 7.34
CA TYR A 637 14.55 -36.79 7.81
C TYR A 637 15.12 -35.36 7.96
N PHE A 638 16.36 -35.14 7.49
CA PHE A 638 17.08 -33.89 7.70
C PHE A 638 16.27 -32.65 7.29
N ARG A 639 15.58 -32.70 6.14
CA ARG A 639 14.72 -31.60 5.67
C ARG A 639 13.58 -31.28 6.65
N SER A 640 12.92 -32.30 7.19
CA SER A 640 11.87 -32.14 8.20
C SER A 640 12.45 -31.59 9.51
N HIS A 641 13.65 -32.02 9.91
CA HIS A 641 14.35 -31.49 11.09
C HIS A 641 14.67 -30.00 10.96
N LEU A 642 15.07 -29.52 9.78
CA LEU A 642 15.27 -28.08 9.52
C LEU A 642 13.97 -27.28 9.71
N VAL A 643 12.83 -27.82 9.25
CA VAL A 643 11.54 -27.17 9.46
C VAL A 643 11.18 -27.16 10.94
N THR A 644 11.35 -28.28 11.64
CA THR A 644 11.14 -28.39 13.09
C THR A 644 11.93 -27.33 13.86
N LEU A 645 13.24 -27.22 13.61
CA LEU A 645 14.09 -26.24 14.28
C LEU A 645 13.65 -24.79 13.99
N GLY A 646 13.27 -24.50 12.76
CA GLY A 646 12.74 -23.18 12.40
C GLY A 646 11.41 -22.87 13.07
N MET A 647 10.53 -23.85 13.22
CA MET A 647 9.24 -23.66 13.90
C MET A 647 9.40 -23.52 15.41
N ILE A 648 10.30 -24.30 16.03
CA ILE A 648 10.65 -24.12 17.45
C ILE A 648 11.18 -22.70 17.69
N ALA A 649 12.00 -22.17 16.79
CA ALA A 649 12.51 -20.80 16.92
C ALA A 649 11.38 -19.74 16.97
N ILE A 650 10.33 -19.90 16.15
CA ILE A 650 9.14 -19.02 16.16
C ILE A 650 8.29 -19.23 17.41
N CYS A 651 8.11 -20.47 17.86
CA CYS A 651 7.28 -20.82 19.02
C CYS A 651 8.00 -20.58 20.36
N GLY A 652 8.72 -19.46 20.50
CA GLY A 652 9.42 -19.09 21.74
C GLY A 652 10.84 -19.63 21.90
N GLY A 653 11.34 -20.44 20.94
CA GLY A 653 12.68 -21.04 21.01
C GLY A 653 13.83 -20.02 21.02
N HIS A 654 13.63 -18.80 20.51
CA HIS A 654 14.62 -17.71 20.64
C HIS A 654 14.82 -17.30 22.11
N SER A 655 13.78 -17.40 22.94
CA SER A 655 13.84 -17.12 24.38
C SER A 655 14.34 -18.34 25.16
N PHE A 656 13.89 -19.55 24.82
CA PHE A 656 14.28 -20.78 25.52
C PHE A 656 15.70 -21.25 25.21
N PHE A 657 16.14 -21.16 23.94
CA PHE A 657 17.38 -21.77 23.44
C PHE A 657 18.26 -20.86 22.56
N PRO A 658 18.49 -19.57 22.92
CA PRO A 658 19.16 -18.62 22.03
C PRO A 658 20.58 -19.05 21.61
N LYS A 659 21.36 -19.59 22.56
CA LYS A 659 22.74 -20.02 22.31
C LYS A 659 22.80 -21.28 21.44
N VAL A 660 21.87 -22.21 21.66
CA VAL A 660 21.81 -23.49 20.96
C VAL A 660 21.42 -23.28 19.50
N LEU A 661 20.35 -22.53 19.25
CA LEU A 661 19.89 -22.21 17.89
C LEU A 661 20.96 -21.43 17.11
N ARG A 662 21.59 -20.43 17.75
CA ARG A 662 22.71 -19.69 17.13
C ARG A 662 23.87 -20.61 16.75
N SER A 663 24.25 -21.55 17.62
CA SER A 663 25.32 -22.50 17.33
C SER A 663 24.93 -23.45 16.18
N ILE A 664 23.69 -23.93 16.13
CA ILE A 664 23.18 -24.79 15.06
C ILE A 664 23.27 -24.06 13.71
N ILE A 665 22.77 -22.82 13.66
CA ILE A 665 22.74 -22.01 12.45
C ILE A 665 24.15 -21.70 11.96
N GLN A 666 25.04 -21.26 12.85
CA GLN A 666 26.40 -20.90 12.45
C GLN A 666 27.21 -22.11 11.96
N LYS A 667 27.21 -23.22 12.71
CA LYS A 667 28.09 -24.36 12.43
C LYS A 667 27.53 -25.34 11.41
N PHE A 668 26.24 -25.68 11.52
CA PHE A 668 25.65 -26.74 10.69
C PHE A 668 24.97 -26.16 9.45
N ILE A 669 24.28 -25.03 9.57
CA ILE A 669 23.56 -24.44 8.43
C ILE A 669 24.50 -23.65 7.54
N VAL A 670 25.15 -22.60 8.07
CA VAL A 670 25.99 -21.72 7.26
C VAL A 670 27.27 -22.45 6.81
N GLN A 671 28.06 -22.95 7.76
CA GLN A 671 29.35 -23.61 7.43
C GLN A 671 29.18 -25.04 6.90
N GLY A 672 28.19 -25.78 7.42
CA GLY A 672 28.01 -27.20 7.12
C GLY A 672 27.22 -27.49 5.84
N LEU A 673 26.26 -26.64 5.47
CA LEU A 673 25.31 -26.89 4.38
C LEU A 673 25.37 -25.82 3.27
N LEU A 674 25.32 -24.54 3.60
CA LEU A 674 25.22 -23.47 2.59
C LEU A 674 26.56 -23.19 1.87
N MET A 675 27.68 -23.28 2.60
CA MET A 675 29.02 -23.00 2.08
C MET A 675 29.72 -24.22 1.48
N LYS A 676 29.02 -25.35 1.35
CA LYS A 676 29.54 -26.59 0.76
C LYS A 676 28.62 -27.05 -0.36
N ASP A 677 29.21 -27.50 -1.45
CA ASP A 677 28.50 -28.17 -2.53
C ASP A 677 28.90 -29.65 -2.48
N MET A 678 27.92 -30.53 -2.29
CA MET A 678 28.19 -31.96 -2.10
C MET A 678 28.18 -32.77 -3.40
N LYS A 679 27.64 -32.18 -4.48
CA LYS A 679 27.52 -32.85 -5.78
C LYS A 679 28.79 -32.80 -6.60
N THR A 680 29.00 -33.86 -7.35
CA THR A 680 30.05 -33.95 -8.36
C THR A 680 29.59 -33.38 -9.71
N GLU A 681 30.55 -32.96 -10.54
CA GLU A 681 30.30 -32.40 -11.87
C GLU A 681 29.52 -33.37 -12.79
N HIS A 682 29.72 -34.68 -12.62
CA HIS A 682 28.97 -35.72 -13.31
C HIS A 682 27.48 -35.77 -12.94
N GLU A 683 27.14 -35.58 -11.66
CA GLU A 683 25.74 -35.56 -11.19
C GLU A 683 25.00 -34.31 -11.65
N ILE A 684 25.71 -33.18 -11.72
CA ILE A 684 25.17 -31.91 -12.24
C ILE A 684 24.80 -32.10 -13.73
N ASN A 685 25.73 -32.63 -14.53
CA ASN A 685 25.50 -32.85 -15.96
C ASN A 685 24.34 -33.84 -16.23
N ALA A 686 24.19 -34.88 -15.41
CA ALA A 686 23.08 -35.83 -15.53
C ALA A 686 21.72 -35.22 -15.16
N LEU A 687 21.68 -34.35 -14.14
CA LEU A 687 20.47 -33.64 -13.74
C LEU A 687 20.05 -32.62 -14.80
N GLU A 688 20.99 -31.84 -15.33
CA GLU A 688 20.71 -30.87 -16.39
C GLU A 688 20.14 -31.53 -17.66
N GLU A 689 20.68 -32.68 -18.06
CA GLU A 689 20.17 -33.42 -19.22
C GLU A 689 18.74 -33.94 -18.98
N SER A 690 18.45 -34.41 -17.77
CA SER A 690 17.11 -34.81 -17.34
C SER A 690 16.11 -33.65 -17.26
N GLU A 691 16.57 -32.44 -16.91
CA GLU A 691 15.76 -31.22 -16.85
C GLU A 691 15.44 -30.67 -18.25
N ARG A 692 16.39 -30.73 -19.20
CA ARG A 692 16.20 -30.27 -20.59
C ARG A 692 15.14 -31.05 -21.37
N GLN A 693 14.88 -32.29 -20.98
CA GLN A 693 13.93 -33.17 -21.65
C GLN A 693 12.47 -32.98 -21.20
N ARG A 694 12.16 -32.02 -20.30
CA ARG A 694 10.83 -31.88 -19.69
C ARG A 694 10.22 -30.49 -19.92
N GLU A 695 8.94 -30.46 -20.29
CA GLU A 695 8.15 -29.21 -20.38
C GLU A 695 7.83 -28.69 -18.97
N ASN A 696 8.69 -27.81 -18.45
CA ASN A 696 8.49 -27.16 -17.15
C ASN A 696 7.54 -25.95 -17.26
N THR A 697 6.26 -26.18 -17.01
CA THR A 697 5.22 -25.12 -17.04
C THR A 697 4.71 -24.70 -15.65
N ASP A 698 4.98 -25.46 -14.58
CA ASP A 698 4.55 -25.16 -13.20
C ASP A 698 5.73 -25.18 -12.20
N PRO A 699 6.08 -24.04 -11.56
CA PRO A 699 7.15 -23.96 -10.55
C PRO A 699 7.00 -24.91 -9.36
N LEU A 700 5.77 -25.29 -8.99
CA LEU A 700 5.52 -26.21 -7.88
C LEU A 700 5.91 -27.65 -8.24
N ILE A 701 5.70 -28.01 -9.49
CA ILE A 701 6.10 -29.29 -10.08
C ILE A 701 7.63 -29.32 -10.25
N THR A 702 8.23 -28.21 -10.72
CA THR A 702 9.69 -28.07 -10.86
C THR A 702 10.42 -28.23 -9.52
N TYR A 703 9.87 -27.71 -8.42
CA TYR A 703 10.46 -27.82 -7.08
C TYR A 703 10.57 -29.27 -6.58
N GLU A 704 9.59 -30.13 -6.88
CA GLU A 704 9.64 -31.54 -6.49
C GLU A 704 10.76 -32.31 -7.19
N TYR A 705 11.20 -31.85 -8.36
CA TYR A 705 12.32 -32.44 -9.10
C TYR A 705 13.69 -31.91 -8.72
N CYS A 706 13.77 -30.84 -7.92
CA CYS A 706 15.04 -30.37 -7.39
C CYS A 706 15.67 -31.44 -6.50
N SER A 707 17.00 -31.51 -6.49
CA SER A 707 17.73 -32.39 -5.58
C SER A 707 17.42 -32.11 -4.11
N GLU A 708 17.52 -33.15 -3.27
CA GLU A 708 17.33 -33.02 -1.82
C GLU A 708 18.30 -32.03 -1.16
N GLU A 709 19.53 -31.90 -1.66
CA GLU A 709 20.47 -30.87 -1.20
C GLU A 709 19.91 -29.45 -1.41
N ALA A 710 19.41 -29.16 -2.61
CA ALA A 710 18.82 -27.86 -2.93
C ALA A 710 17.55 -27.59 -2.09
N LYS A 711 16.69 -28.59 -1.92
CA LYS A 711 15.51 -28.50 -1.05
C LYS A 711 15.91 -28.25 0.41
N ALA A 712 16.97 -28.90 0.89
CA ALA A 712 17.51 -28.69 2.23
C ALA A 712 18.14 -27.30 2.40
N LYS A 713 18.91 -26.80 1.43
CA LYS A 713 19.46 -25.42 1.40
C LYS A 713 18.32 -24.38 1.48
N ILE A 714 17.22 -24.60 0.75
CA ILE A 714 16.03 -23.74 0.80
C ILE A 714 15.37 -23.77 2.19
N GLU A 715 15.16 -24.95 2.78
CA GLU A 715 14.58 -25.03 4.14
C GLU A 715 15.51 -24.49 5.22
N ALA A 716 16.84 -24.58 5.03
CA ALA A 716 17.83 -23.95 5.88
C ALA A 716 17.76 -22.42 5.85
N ILE A 717 17.60 -21.82 4.67
CA ILE A 717 17.38 -20.38 4.53
C ILE A 717 16.07 -20.00 5.22
N LYS A 718 14.99 -20.76 5.02
CA LYS A 718 13.72 -20.53 5.72
C LYS A 718 13.89 -20.67 7.24
N LEU A 719 14.65 -21.64 7.75
CA LEU A 719 14.99 -21.76 9.16
C LEU A 719 15.66 -20.48 9.68
N MET A 720 16.66 -19.94 8.97
CA MET A 720 17.33 -18.70 9.37
C MET A 720 16.36 -17.52 9.44
N VAL A 721 15.45 -17.40 8.45
CA VAL A 721 14.41 -16.37 8.46
C VAL A 721 13.46 -16.55 9.65
N ARG A 722 13.02 -17.78 9.91
CA ARG A 722 12.14 -18.11 11.04
C ARG A 722 12.81 -17.82 12.39
N TRP A 723 14.12 -18.07 12.50
CA TRP A 723 14.92 -17.74 13.70
C TRP A 723 15.10 -16.24 13.92
N LEU A 724 15.15 -15.44 12.87
CA LEU A 724 15.20 -13.97 12.99
C LEU A 724 13.81 -13.36 13.22
N TYR A 725 12.76 -14.01 12.73
CA TYR A 725 11.37 -13.57 12.88
C TYR A 725 10.82 -13.84 14.28
N GLY A 726 11.08 -15.04 14.80
CA GLY A 726 10.81 -15.39 16.19
C GLY A 726 11.74 -14.64 17.10
#